data_AF-A0A520C844-F1
#
_entry.id   AF-A0A520C844-F1
#
_cell.length_a   1.000
_cell.length_b   1.000
_cell.length_c   1.000
_cell.angle_alpha   90.00
_cell.angle_beta   90.00
_cell.angle_gamma   90.00
#
_symmetry.space_group_name_H-M   'P 1'
#
loop_
_entity.id
_entity.type
_entity.pdbx_description
1 polymer ?
#
loop_
_entity_poly.entity_id
_entity_poly.type
_entity_poly.pdbx_seq_one_letter_code
_entity_poly.pdbx_strand_id
1 'polypeptide(L)'
;VGIGQELRTGAATDNGREVVLGTVFMLIGENSRVVSQAVARRMEEINRTLPAGVEAIPVYDRTVLVDKAIATVKKNLLEGAVLVIVVLFLFLGNLRAALITALVIPLSMLFTFTGMVHQKVSANLMSLGALDFGIIVDGAVVIVENCVRRLAHARMHHGRRLTLRERFDEVFAASQEARRPLLFGQLIIMIVYLPIFALSGVEGKMFHPMAMTVVIALLGAMILSITFIPAAVALFIGNQVAEKENRLMLWAKKGYEPLLERALGAKAVVATIAVIAVVLSGLLATRLGSEFIPSLNEGDFAVQALRIPGTSLTQSVAMQQQLERTLKAKFPEIRRVFARTGTAEIASDPMPPNISDAYVMLEPESEWPEPRRTRQELVEAVQAEVGRIPGNAYEFSQPIQLRFNELVSGVRADVAVKVFGDDMEVLNETARDIERVLKSIDGAAEVNVEQTTGLPVLTVNIDREKTTRYGLNVADVQATIATAIGGREAGTLFEGDRRFDIVVRLPERLRGDPEAIRRLPIALPPTAAALGPAAATGATPAGGAVAGAGRVGFIPLSEVATLALAPGPNQVSREDGKRRVVVSANVRGRDLGSFVAEAEAALARQVKVPTGYWTTWGGQYQNLQSATQRLRIVVPVSLALVFALLYAMFGNLKDGLIVFTGIPFALTGGILALWLRDIPLSITAAVGFIALSGVAVLNGLVMIAFVRNLREGGATLDRAIREGALTRLRPVLMTALVASLGFVPMAIATGTGAEVQRPLATV
;
A
#
# COMPACT_ATOMS: atom_id res chain seq x y z
N VAL A 1 -52.23 11.21 7.29
CA VAL A 1 -50.94 11.47 7.97
C VAL A 1 -50.58 10.20 8.73
N GLY A 2 -49.38 9.68 8.54
CA GLY A 2 -48.93 8.43 9.17
C GLY A 2 -47.41 8.36 9.15
N ILE A 3 -46.85 7.41 9.89
CA ILE A 3 -45.41 7.17 9.93
C ILE A 3 -45.00 6.55 8.58
N GLY A 4 -44.26 7.31 7.79
CA GLY A 4 -43.70 6.87 6.52
C GLY A 4 -42.25 6.42 6.66
N GLN A 5 -41.71 5.82 5.60
CA GLN A 5 -40.28 5.55 5.48
C GLN A 5 -39.59 6.68 4.71
N GLU A 6 -38.38 7.02 5.12
CA GLU A 6 -37.50 7.92 4.38
C GLU A 6 -37.11 7.32 3.01
N LEU A 7 -36.78 8.18 2.05
CA LEU A 7 -36.20 7.75 0.78
C LEU A 7 -34.77 7.25 1.03
N ARG A 8 -34.59 5.93 0.99
CA ARG A 8 -33.29 5.31 1.22
C ARG A 8 -32.40 5.44 0.00
N THR A 9 -31.20 5.98 0.19
CA THR A 9 -30.13 6.02 -0.82
C THR A 9 -29.12 4.87 -0.66
N GLY A 10 -29.21 4.12 0.46
CA GLY A 10 -28.38 2.97 0.73
C GLY A 10 -28.99 1.94 1.70
N ALA A 11 -28.34 0.79 1.77
CA ALA A 11 -28.73 -0.37 2.55
C ALA A 11 -27.49 -1.17 2.97
N ALA A 12 -27.63 -1.98 4.02
CA ALA A 12 -26.60 -2.92 4.43
C ALA A 12 -27.19 -4.31 4.66
N THR A 13 -26.37 -5.32 4.40
CA THR A 13 -26.72 -6.74 4.59
C THR A 13 -25.63 -7.46 5.36
N ASP A 14 -26.00 -8.44 6.17
CA ASP A 14 -25.10 -9.37 6.85
C ASP A 14 -25.67 -10.80 6.75
N ASN A 15 -24.85 -11.71 6.25
CA ASN A 15 -25.16 -13.14 6.09
C ASN A 15 -26.53 -13.42 5.45
N GLY A 16 -26.90 -12.64 4.44
CA GLY A 16 -28.12 -12.82 3.68
C GLY A 16 -29.36 -12.21 4.32
N ARG A 17 -29.20 -11.33 5.31
CA ARG A 17 -30.28 -10.56 5.95
C ARG A 17 -29.96 -9.07 5.90
N GLU A 18 -31.00 -8.25 5.79
CA GLU A 18 -30.84 -6.80 5.87
C GLU A 18 -30.60 -6.35 7.32
N VAL A 19 -29.62 -5.48 7.53
CA VAL A 19 -29.18 -5.02 8.85
C VAL A 19 -28.87 -3.53 8.84
N VAL A 20 -28.73 -2.94 10.03
CA VAL A 20 -28.20 -1.59 10.21
C VAL A 20 -26.68 -1.69 10.40
N LEU A 21 -25.92 -0.99 9.56
CA LEU A 21 -24.47 -0.95 9.63
C LEU A 21 -23.99 0.44 10.07
N GLY A 22 -23.25 0.49 11.18
CA GLY A 22 -22.51 1.68 11.61
C GLY A 22 -21.06 1.62 11.15
N THR A 23 -20.50 2.74 10.69
CA THR A 23 -19.06 2.87 10.39
C THR A 23 -18.44 3.90 11.30
N VAL A 24 -17.32 3.55 11.94
CA VAL A 24 -16.53 4.49 12.73
C VAL A 24 -15.39 5.05 11.89
N PHE A 25 -15.33 6.37 11.76
CA PHE A 25 -14.25 7.06 11.08
C PHE A 25 -13.18 7.50 12.09
N MET A 26 -11.93 7.20 11.77
CA MET A 26 -10.77 7.68 12.49
C MET A 26 -10.39 9.07 11.98
N LEU A 27 -10.02 9.98 12.87
CA LEU A 27 -9.46 11.28 12.48
C LEU A 27 -8.11 11.12 11.78
N ILE A 28 -7.79 12.06 10.89
CA ILE A 28 -6.52 12.04 10.15
C ILE A 28 -5.36 12.17 11.15
N GLY A 29 -4.43 11.23 11.10
CA GLY A 29 -3.22 11.22 11.94
C GLY A 29 -3.36 10.46 13.27
N GLU A 30 -4.57 10.02 13.63
CA GLU A 30 -4.78 9.18 14.83
C GLU A 30 -4.28 7.73 14.63
N ASN A 31 -4.11 7.01 15.74
CA ASN A 31 -3.69 5.61 15.72
C ASN A 31 -4.90 4.67 15.61
N SER A 32 -4.95 3.90 14.53
CA SER A 32 -6.06 2.99 14.23
C SER A 32 -6.30 1.94 15.31
N ARG A 33 -5.23 1.37 15.89
CA ARG A 33 -5.33 0.38 16.96
C ARG A 33 -5.92 0.96 18.24
N VAL A 34 -5.46 2.16 18.64
CA VAL A 34 -5.94 2.83 19.86
C VAL A 34 -7.42 3.21 19.73
N VAL A 35 -7.79 3.77 18.58
CA VAL A 35 -9.18 4.15 18.28
C VAL A 35 -10.08 2.92 18.24
N SER A 36 -9.70 1.85 17.54
CA SER A 36 -10.47 0.60 17.50
C SER A 36 -10.67 0.00 18.90
N GLN A 37 -9.65 -0.03 19.75
CA GLN A 37 -9.77 -0.53 21.12
C GLN A 37 -10.63 0.35 22.02
N ALA A 38 -10.61 1.67 21.83
CA ALA A 38 -11.49 2.59 22.54
C ALA A 38 -12.96 2.38 22.12
N VAL A 39 -13.20 2.23 20.81
CA VAL A 39 -14.52 1.94 20.25
C VAL A 39 -15.04 0.60 20.76
N ALA A 40 -14.23 -0.46 20.71
CA ALA A 40 -14.62 -1.80 21.17
C ALA A 40 -15.09 -1.78 22.64
N ARG A 41 -14.30 -1.14 23.53
CA ARG A 41 -14.68 -0.96 24.94
C ARG A 41 -15.99 -0.19 25.10
N ARG A 42 -16.18 0.89 24.32
CA ARG A 42 -17.41 1.67 24.38
C ARG A 42 -18.62 0.90 23.83
N MET A 43 -18.44 0.05 22.83
CA MET A 43 -19.49 -0.81 22.28
C MET A 43 -19.96 -1.86 23.27
N GLU A 44 -19.06 -2.40 24.12
CA GLU A 44 -19.46 -3.31 25.21
C GLU A 44 -20.37 -2.60 26.23
N GLU A 45 -20.07 -1.35 26.57
CA GLU A 45 -20.91 -0.54 27.47
C GLU A 45 -22.28 -0.25 26.83
N ILE A 46 -22.31 0.13 25.55
CA ILE A 46 -23.53 0.41 24.81
C ILE A 46 -24.41 -0.84 24.72
N ASN A 47 -23.82 -2.01 24.42
CA ASN A 47 -24.56 -3.27 24.32
C ASN A 47 -25.31 -3.64 25.60
N ARG A 48 -24.83 -3.22 26.78
CA ARG A 48 -25.54 -3.42 28.05
C ARG A 48 -26.79 -2.54 28.21
N THR A 49 -26.86 -1.43 27.49
CA THR A 49 -27.96 -0.46 27.55
C THR A 49 -28.99 -0.62 26.44
N LEU A 50 -28.71 -1.47 25.44
CA LEU A 50 -29.60 -1.69 24.32
C LEU A 50 -30.86 -2.47 24.77
N PRO A 51 -32.01 -2.25 24.10
CA PRO A 51 -33.23 -3.03 24.35
C PRO A 51 -33.01 -4.52 24.13
N ALA A 52 -33.79 -5.35 24.84
CA ALA A 52 -33.75 -6.80 24.66
C ALA A 52 -34.00 -7.18 23.18
N GLY A 53 -33.11 -8.01 22.62
CA GLY A 53 -33.16 -8.44 21.22
C GLY A 53 -32.37 -7.57 20.24
N VAL A 54 -31.75 -6.46 20.68
CA VAL A 54 -30.84 -5.64 19.87
C VAL A 54 -29.41 -5.84 20.33
N GLU A 55 -28.52 -6.23 19.42
CA GLU A 55 -27.10 -6.44 19.69
C GLU A 55 -26.26 -5.72 18.63
N ALA A 56 -25.28 -4.93 19.06
CA ALA A 56 -24.31 -4.31 18.17
C ALA A 56 -23.06 -5.19 18.08
N ILE A 57 -22.86 -5.82 16.92
CA ILE A 57 -21.78 -6.78 16.68
C ILE A 57 -20.73 -6.15 15.75
N PRO A 58 -19.43 -6.16 16.11
CA PRO A 58 -18.38 -5.73 15.19
C PRO A 58 -18.27 -6.67 14.00
N VAL A 59 -18.42 -6.15 12.78
CA VAL A 59 -18.31 -6.94 11.54
C VAL A 59 -16.93 -6.83 10.89
N TYR A 60 -16.19 -5.76 11.14
CA TYR A 60 -14.84 -5.53 10.63
C TYR A 60 -14.00 -4.79 11.68
N ASP A 61 -12.85 -5.35 12.04
CA ASP A 61 -11.90 -4.75 12.98
C ASP A 61 -10.47 -4.76 12.42
N ARG A 62 -9.95 -3.56 12.16
CA ARG A 62 -8.58 -3.36 11.65
C ARG A 62 -7.50 -3.80 12.65
N THR A 63 -7.81 -3.91 13.94
CA THR A 63 -6.85 -4.31 14.98
C THR A 63 -6.30 -5.71 14.72
N VAL A 64 -7.13 -6.61 14.18
CA VAL A 64 -6.72 -7.99 13.85
C VAL A 64 -5.56 -8.00 12.87
N LEU A 65 -5.66 -7.21 11.79
CA LEU A 65 -4.60 -7.10 10.79
C LEU A 65 -3.33 -6.46 11.38
N VAL A 66 -3.50 -5.38 12.15
CA VAL A 66 -2.38 -4.66 12.77
C VAL A 66 -1.62 -5.56 13.74
N ASP A 67 -2.33 -6.30 14.61
CA ASP A 67 -1.70 -7.19 15.58
C ASP A 67 -1.01 -8.38 14.92
N LYS A 68 -1.61 -8.97 13.86
CA LYS A 68 -0.96 -10.01 13.04
C LYS A 68 0.31 -9.51 12.36
N ALA A 69 0.27 -8.31 11.79
CA ALA A 69 1.43 -7.68 11.15
C ALA A 69 2.54 -7.39 12.18
N ILE A 70 2.20 -6.82 13.34
CA ILE A 70 3.17 -6.57 14.43
C ILE A 70 3.76 -7.88 14.95
N ALA A 71 2.95 -8.93 15.10
CA ALA A 71 3.44 -10.24 15.52
C ALA A 71 4.43 -10.83 14.51
N THR A 72 4.15 -10.68 13.21
CA THR A 72 5.04 -11.12 12.13
C THR A 72 6.37 -10.35 12.17
N VAL A 73 6.32 -9.02 12.28
CA VAL A 73 7.52 -8.18 12.42
C VAL A 73 8.32 -8.57 13.66
N LYS A 74 7.66 -8.73 14.81
CA LYS A 74 8.31 -9.11 16.07
C LYS A 74 9.00 -10.46 15.96
N LYS A 75 8.34 -11.45 15.36
CA LYS A 75 8.90 -12.78 15.14
C LYS A 75 10.12 -12.71 14.22
N ASN A 76 9.99 -12.03 13.07
CA ASN A 76 11.07 -11.89 12.10
C ASN A 76 12.29 -11.16 12.69
N LEU A 77 12.08 -10.06 13.43
CA LEU A 77 13.16 -9.34 14.10
C LEU A 77 13.83 -10.20 15.18
N LEU A 78 13.06 -10.96 15.97
CA LEU A 78 13.63 -11.81 17.01
C LEU A 78 14.43 -12.97 16.39
N GLU A 79 13.90 -13.63 15.37
CA GLU A 79 14.58 -14.70 14.64
C GLU A 79 15.85 -14.18 13.96
N GLY A 80 15.78 -13.02 13.29
CA GLY A 80 16.93 -12.36 12.68
C GLY A 80 18.00 -11.99 13.71
N ALA A 81 17.62 -11.38 14.84
CA ALA A 81 18.56 -11.05 15.92
C ALA A 81 19.21 -12.30 16.52
N VAL A 82 18.44 -13.36 16.78
CA VAL A 82 18.97 -14.63 17.30
C VAL A 82 19.94 -15.26 16.30
N LEU A 83 19.60 -15.27 15.02
CA LEU A 83 20.45 -15.83 13.97
C LEU A 83 21.77 -15.05 13.85
N VAL A 84 21.73 -13.72 13.87
CA VAL A 84 22.94 -12.87 13.92
C VAL A 84 23.77 -13.19 15.15
N ILE A 85 23.16 -13.27 16.34
CA ILE A 85 23.87 -13.60 17.58
C ILE A 85 24.57 -14.97 17.49
N VAL A 86 23.88 -15.99 16.95
CA VAL A 86 24.47 -17.33 16.75
C VAL A 86 25.68 -17.28 15.82
N VAL A 87 25.59 -16.53 14.71
CA VAL A 87 26.70 -16.36 13.77
C VAL A 87 27.88 -15.64 14.45
N LEU A 88 27.61 -14.60 15.25
CA LEU A 88 28.65 -13.90 16.01
C LEU A 88 29.37 -14.83 16.99
N PHE A 89 28.65 -15.66 17.74
CA PHE A 89 29.26 -16.66 18.63
C PHE A 89 30.12 -17.67 17.85
N LEU A 90 29.63 -18.09 16.69
CA LEU A 90 30.32 -19.04 15.83
C LEU A 90 31.58 -18.44 15.19
N PHE A 91 31.64 -17.16 14.86
CA PHE A 91 32.86 -16.58 14.25
C PHE A 91 33.86 -16.01 15.26
N LEU A 92 33.42 -15.32 16.33
CA LEU A 92 34.34 -14.67 17.27
C LEU A 92 35.04 -15.67 18.20
N GLY A 93 34.46 -16.84 18.47
CA GLY A 93 35.02 -17.88 19.35
C GLY A 93 35.19 -17.50 20.83
N ASN A 94 35.14 -16.21 21.16
CA ASN A 94 35.16 -15.65 22.50
C ASN A 94 33.75 -15.20 22.90
N LEU A 95 33.16 -15.91 23.86
CA LEU A 95 31.81 -15.66 24.37
C LEU A 95 31.61 -14.21 24.81
N ARG A 96 32.62 -13.58 25.41
CA ARG A 96 32.52 -12.19 25.89
C ARG A 96 32.54 -11.18 24.76
N ALA A 97 33.40 -11.39 23.76
CA ALA A 97 33.47 -10.54 22.58
C ALA A 97 32.13 -10.57 21.82
N ALA A 98 31.59 -11.78 21.59
CA ALA A 98 30.29 -11.97 20.96
C ALA A 98 29.14 -11.33 21.77
N LEU A 99 29.14 -11.43 23.11
CA LEU A 99 28.12 -10.80 23.97
C LEU A 99 28.17 -9.26 23.91
N ILE A 100 29.38 -8.67 23.92
CA ILE A 100 29.56 -7.22 23.80
C ILE A 100 29.02 -6.73 22.46
N THR A 101 29.38 -7.43 21.38
CA THR A 101 28.89 -7.13 20.04
C THR A 101 27.37 -7.31 19.93
N ALA A 102 26.81 -8.37 20.51
CA ALA A 102 25.37 -8.62 20.54
C ALA A 102 24.59 -7.54 21.29
N LEU A 103 25.17 -6.91 22.33
CA LEU A 103 24.52 -5.83 23.08
C LEU A 103 24.30 -4.55 22.25
N VAL A 104 25.02 -4.39 21.14
CA VAL A 104 24.81 -3.28 20.21
C VAL A 104 23.43 -3.35 19.57
N ILE A 105 22.88 -4.55 19.37
CA ILE A 105 21.53 -4.76 18.80
C ILE A 105 20.45 -4.09 19.66
N PRO A 106 20.24 -4.44 20.94
CA PRO A 106 19.21 -3.79 21.75
C PRO A 106 19.50 -2.32 22.01
N LEU A 107 20.77 -1.91 22.14
CA LEU A 107 21.12 -0.50 22.37
C LEU A 107 20.82 0.37 21.15
N SER A 108 21.16 -0.08 19.94
CA SER A 108 20.82 0.62 18.70
C SER A 108 19.30 0.68 18.49
N MET A 109 18.57 -0.39 18.82
CA MET A 109 17.10 -0.38 18.79
C MET A 109 16.51 0.65 19.75
N LEU A 110 17.11 0.87 20.92
CA LEU A 110 16.67 1.92 21.85
C LEU A 110 16.82 3.32 21.23
N PHE A 111 17.93 3.58 20.53
CA PHE A 111 18.09 4.82 19.74
C PHE A 111 17.02 4.94 18.65
N THR A 112 16.75 3.85 17.92
CA THR A 112 15.73 3.81 16.87
C THR A 112 14.35 4.14 17.43
N PHE A 113 13.90 3.44 18.47
CA PHE A 113 12.58 3.69 19.07
C PHE A 113 12.46 5.10 19.66
N THR A 114 13.51 5.60 20.31
CA THR A 114 13.52 6.97 20.85
C THR A 114 13.41 8.00 19.72
N GLY A 115 14.15 7.80 18.63
CA GLY A 115 14.08 8.66 17.45
C GLY A 115 12.74 8.60 16.73
N MET A 116 12.13 7.41 16.62
CA MET A 116 10.80 7.23 16.05
C MET A 116 9.73 7.99 16.83
N VAL A 117 9.77 7.92 18.17
CA VAL A 117 8.82 8.65 19.03
C VAL A 117 8.98 10.17 18.83
N HIS A 118 10.21 10.67 18.81
CA HIS A 118 10.47 12.10 18.60
C HIS A 118 9.98 12.60 17.23
N GLN A 119 10.11 11.78 16.19
CA GLN A 119 9.69 12.11 14.84
C GLN A 119 8.23 11.72 14.52
N LYS A 120 7.50 11.17 15.49
CA LYS A 120 6.11 10.69 15.32
C LYS A 120 5.98 9.64 14.21
N VAL A 121 7.02 8.82 14.03
CA VAL A 121 6.99 7.69 13.08
C VAL A 121 6.33 6.50 13.77
N SER A 122 5.26 5.98 13.18
CA SER A 122 4.58 4.79 13.72
C SER A 122 5.43 3.54 13.54
N ALA A 123 5.42 2.66 14.55
CA ALA A 123 6.02 1.33 14.45
C ALA A 123 5.07 0.40 13.71
N ASN A 124 5.35 0.18 12.43
CA ASN A 124 4.59 -0.70 11.56
C ASN A 124 5.51 -1.59 10.73
N LEU A 125 4.90 -2.45 9.92
CA LEU A 125 5.59 -3.37 9.01
C LEU A 125 6.57 -2.67 8.07
N MET A 126 6.20 -1.50 7.55
CA MET A 126 7.02 -0.73 6.61
C MET A 126 8.20 -0.05 7.30
N SER A 127 8.00 0.48 8.50
CA SER A 127 9.05 1.16 9.25
C SER A 127 10.08 0.18 9.81
N LEU A 128 9.65 -0.96 10.36
CA LEU A 128 10.55 -1.91 11.02
C LEU A 128 11.06 -3.01 10.08
N GLY A 129 10.41 -3.20 8.92
CA GLY A 129 10.67 -4.31 8.01
C GLY A 129 12.01 -4.27 7.28
N ALA A 130 12.71 -3.14 7.30
CA ALA A 130 14.02 -2.99 6.68
C ALA A 130 15.18 -2.94 7.69
N LEU A 131 14.90 -3.17 8.98
CA LEU A 131 15.95 -3.17 9.99
C LEU A 131 16.76 -4.46 9.90
N ASP A 132 17.93 -4.35 9.26
CA ASP A 132 18.95 -5.40 9.30
C ASP A 132 19.84 -5.25 10.52
N PHE A 133 19.80 -6.23 11.41
CA PHE A 133 20.78 -6.27 12.48
C PHE A 133 22.19 -6.45 11.94
N GLY A 134 22.37 -7.14 10.82
CA GLY A 134 23.71 -7.39 10.32
C GLY A 134 24.45 -6.12 9.90
N ILE A 135 23.79 -5.24 9.15
CA ILE A 135 24.33 -3.91 8.82
C ILE A 135 24.56 -3.07 10.09
N ILE A 136 23.65 -3.15 11.07
CA ILE A 136 23.77 -2.42 12.34
C ILE A 136 24.99 -2.89 13.15
N VAL A 137 25.26 -4.20 13.20
CA VAL A 137 26.36 -4.77 14.01
C VAL A 137 27.68 -4.83 13.23
N ASP A 138 27.69 -4.62 11.91
CA ASP A 138 28.90 -4.71 11.08
C ASP A 138 30.06 -3.86 11.64
N GLY A 139 29.81 -2.56 11.84
CA GLY A 139 30.84 -1.65 12.37
C GLY A 139 31.32 -2.07 13.77
N ALA A 140 30.42 -2.62 14.58
CA ALA A 140 30.71 -3.13 15.91
C ALA A 140 31.62 -4.36 15.86
N VAL A 141 31.30 -5.31 14.99
CA VAL A 141 32.08 -6.53 14.73
C VAL A 141 33.50 -6.18 14.34
N VAL A 142 33.68 -5.28 13.38
CA VAL A 142 35.01 -4.95 12.86
C VAL A 142 35.90 -4.32 13.93
N ILE A 143 35.35 -3.46 14.81
CA ILE A 143 36.12 -2.90 15.94
C ILE A 143 36.47 -3.97 16.96
N VAL A 144 35.51 -4.81 17.35
CA VAL A 144 35.76 -5.89 18.33
C VAL A 144 36.83 -6.84 17.80
N GLU A 145 36.74 -7.28 16.54
CA GLU A 145 37.73 -8.15 15.93
C GLU A 145 39.11 -7.48 15.88
N ASN A 146 39.19 -6.20 15.48
CA ASN A 146 40.46 -5.49 15.41
C ASN A 146 41.11 -5.37 16.81
N CYS A 147 40.31 -5.03 17.83
CA CYS A 147 40.78 -4.91 19.21
C CYS A 147 41.21 -6.26 19.80
N VAL A 148 40.43 -7.32 19.58
CA VAL A 148 40.74 -8.68 20.04
C VAL A 148 42.04 -9.18 19.41
N ARG A 149 42.20 -9.00 18.09
CA ARG A 149 43.42 -9.36 17.36
C ARG A 149 44.63 -8.62 17.90
N ARG A 150 44.53 -7.31 18.13
CA ARG A 150 45.64 -6.50 18.63
C ARG A 150 46.05 -6.88 20.06
N LEU A 151 45.07 -7.11 20.93
CA LEU A 151 45.29 -7.60 22.29
C LEU A 151 45.96 -8.98 22.32
N ALA A 152 45.62 -9.87 21.37
CA ALA A 152 46.27 -11.18 21.25
C ALA A 152 47.75 -11.05 20.85
N HIS A 153 48.06 -10.21 19.85
CA HIS A 153 49.45 -9.94 19.43
C HIS A 153 50.26 -9.28 20.54
N ALA A 154 49.72 -8.25 21.20
CA ALA A 154 50.41 -7.55 22.29
C ALA A 154 50.71 -8.51 23.46
N ARG A 155 49.79 -9.44 23.76
CA ARG A 155 50.01 -10.48 24.77
C ARG A 155 51.12 -11.45 24.38
N MET A 156 51.15 -11.90 23.12
CA MET A 156 52.22 -12.79 22.62
C MET A 156 53.57 -12.08 22.65
N HIS A 157 53.61 -10.80 22.27
CA HIS A 157 54.84 -9.99 22.27
C HIS A 157 55.39 -9.77 23.69
N HIS A 158 54.52 -9.51 24.67
CA HIS A 158 54.96 -9.31 26.06
C HIS A 158 55.19 -10.60 26.84
N GLY A 159 54.69 -11.75 26.37
CA GLY A 159 54.81 -13.06 27.06
C GLY A 159 54.14 -13.12 28.44
N ARG A 160 53.52 -12.03 28.90
CA ARG A 160 52.88 -11.86 30.20
C ARG A 160 51.47 -11.31 30.05
N ARG A 161 50.74 -11.26 31.17
CA ARG A 161 49.42 -10.64 31.21
C ARG A 161 49.56 -9.12 31.02
N LEU A 162 48.70 -8.55 30.18
CA LEU A 162 48.57 -7.10 30.04
C LEU A 162 47.87 -6.52 31.27
N THR A 163 48.40 -5.41 31.77
CA THR A 163 47.77 -4.58 32.80
C THR A 163 46.55 -3.85 32.23
N LEU A 164 45.66 -3.32 33.09
CA LEU A 164 44.50 -2.56 32.64
C LEU A 164 44.88 -1.34 31.80
N ARG A 165 45.96 -0.63 32.16
CA ARG A 165 46.45 0.53 31.38
C ARG A 165 46.92 0.12 30.00
N GLU A 166 47.75 -0.91 29.91
CA GLU A 166 48.23 -1.44 28.62
C GLU A 166 47.07 -1.91 27.73
N ARG A 167 45.98 -2.45 28.30
CA ARG A 167 44.78 -2.79 27.53
C ARG A 167 44.06 -1.56 26.99
N PHE A 168 43.91 -0.51 27.80
CA PHE A 168 43.28 0.73 27.34
C PHE A 168 44.07 1.35 26.20
N ASP A 169 45.39 1.41 26.31
CA ASP A 169 46.27 1.97 25.28
C ASP A 169 46.20 1.16 23.98
N GLU A 170 46.27 -0.18 24.08
CA GLU A 170 46.23 -1.05 22.89
C GLU A 170 44.86 -1.02 22.21
N VAL A 171 43.77 -1.03 22.98
CA VAL A 171 42.40 -0.92 22.44
C VAL A 171 42.16 0.46 21.83
N PHE A 172 42.67 1.53 22.44
CA PHE A 172 42.58 2.87 21.89
C PHE A 172 43.31 2.97 20.54
N ALA A 173 44.54 2.46 20.46
CA ALA A 173 45.31 2.41 19.23
C ALA A 173 44.61 1.55 18.15
N ALA A 174 44.09 0.37 18.51
CA ALA A 174 43.31 -0.48 17.60
C ALA A 174 42.06 0.22 17.08
N SER A 175 41.36 0.94 17.96
CA SER A 175 40.14 1.67 17.60
C SER A 175 40.45 2.86 16.71
N GLN A 176 41.54 3.59 16.95
CA GLN A 176 41.95 4.74 16.14
C GLN A 176 42.25 4.36 14.69
N GLU A 177 42.90 3.21 14.48
CA GLU A 177 43.18 2.67 13.14
C GLU A 177 41.91 2.29 12.38
N ALA A 178 40.99 1.59 13.04
CA ALA A 178 39.74 1.13 12.41
C ALA A 178 38.68 2.24 12.26
N ARG A 179 38.76 3.33 13.03
CA ARG A 179 37.74 4.37 13.11
C ARG A 179 37.44 5.02 11.75
N ARG A 180 38.47 5.40 11.00
CA ARG A 180 38.28 6.15 9.74
C ARG A 180 37.57 5.29 8.69
N PRO A 181 38.03 4.07 8.33
CA PRO A 181 37.30 3.22 7.39
C PRO A 181 35.85 2.93 7.81
N LEU A 182 35.61 2.73 9.11
CA LEU A 182 34.28 2.40 9.60
C LEU A 182 33.29 3.56 9.56
N LEU A 183 33.74 4.77 9.93
CA LEU A 183 32.93 5.98 9.84
C LEU A 183 32.50 6.25 8.39
N PHE A 184 33.45 6.22 7.46
CA PHE A 184 33.12 6.39 6.04
C PHE A 184 32.22 5.29 5.53
N GLY A 185 32.47 4.05 5.94
CA GLY A 185 31.66 2.89 5.63
C GLY A 185 30.19 3.03 6.06
N GLN A 186 29.94 3.33 7.33
CA GLN A 186 28.58 3.54 7.84
C GLN A 186 27.92 4.80 7.23
N LEU A 187 28.70 5.85 6.97
CA LEU A 187 28.20 7.08 6.35
C LEU A 187 27.81 6.85 4.88
N ILE A 188 28.53 6.01 4.14
CA ILE A 188 28.14 5.55 2.80
C ILE A 188 26.77 4.86 2.86
N ILE A 189 26.58 3.93 3.80
CA ILE A 189 25.29 3.24 3.95
C ILE A 189 24.18 4.22 4.29
N MET A 190 24.40 5.17 5.22
CA MET A 190 23.40 6.20 5.53
C MET A 190 23.05 7.09 4.32
N ILE A 191 24.05 7.52 3.54
CA ILE A 191 23.84 8.35 2.35
C ILE A 191 23.10 7.61 1.25
N VAL A 192 23.28 6.29 1.16
CA VAL A 192 22.53 5.44 0.23
C VAL A 192 21.02 5.45 0.53
N TYR A 193 20.60 5.65 1.79
CA TYR A 193 19.18 5.80 2.17
C TYR A 193 18.62 7.23 2.01
N LEU A 194 19.47 8.27 2.02
CA LEU A 194 19.05 9.68 1.88
C LEU A 194 18.16 9.96 0.64
N PRO A 195 18.45 9.41 -0.55
CA PRO A 195 17.63 9.59 -1.74
C PRO A 195 16.17 9.12 -1.62
N ILE A 196 15.88 8.20 -0.69
CA ILE A 196 14.50 7.73 -0.45
C ILE A 196 13.61 8.89 0.06
N PHE A 197 14.21 9.90 0.72
CA PHE A 197 13.50 11.11 1.14
C PHE A 197 13.10 12.04 -0.03
N ALA A 198 13.59 11.77 -1.25
CA ALA A 198 13.16 12.50 -2.45
C ALA A 198 11.89 11.90 -3.09
N LEU A 199 11.44 10.72 -2.64
CA LEU A 199 10.17 10.15 -3.05
C LEU A 199 9.02 11.01 -2.50
N SER A 200 8.00 11.28 -3.30
CA SER A 200 6.82 12.03 -2.84
C SER A 200 5.59 11.15 -2.87
N GLY A 201 4.40 11.71 -2.58
CA GLY A 201 3.14 10.99 -2.78
C GLY A 201 3.01 9.74 -1.93
N VAL A 202 2.49 8.68 -2.55
CA VAL A 202 2.26 7.38 -1.92
C VAL A 202 3.57 6.72 -1.53
N GLU A 203 4.55 6.72 -2.43
CA GLU A 203 5.86 6.12 -2.22
C GLU A 203 6.53 6.75 -1.01
N GLY A 204 6.50 8.08 -0.93
CA GLY A 204 7.06 8.82 0.19
C GLY A 204 6.44 8.41 1.53
N LYS A 205 5.10 8.36 1.60
CA LYS A 205 4.39 7.96 2.81
C LYS A 205 4.71 6.53 3.26
N MET A 206 5.04 5.64 2.32
CA MET A 206 5.37 4.24 2.61
C MET A 206 6.84 4.02 2.99
N PHE A 207 7.78 4.70 2.31
CA PHE A 207 9.22 4.42 2.44
C PHE A 207 10.00 5.43 3.30
N HIS A 208 9.49 6.65 3.55
CA HIS A 208 10.16 7.59 4.45
C HIS A 208 10.31 7.04 5.88
N PRO A 209 9.25 6.44 6.50
CA PRO A 209 9.38 5.82 7.81
C PRO A 209 10.51 4.79 7.86
N MET A 210 10.59 3.95 6.82
CA MET A 210 11.62 2.92 6.68
C MET A 210 13.02 3.53 6.67
N ALA A 211 13.29 4.48 5.78
CA ALA A 211 14.60 5.13 5.69
C ALA A 211 14.99 5.85 6.99
N MET A 212 14.05 6.54 7.65
CA MET A 212 14.32 7.21 8.93
C MET A 212 14.76 6.21 10.00
N THR A 213 14.05 5.09 10.15
CA THR A 213 14.40 4.09 11.19
C THR A 213 15.79 3.51 10.97
N VAL A 214 16.15 3.16 9.73
CA VAL A 214 17.46 2.59 9.41
C VAL A 214 18.56 3.62 9.62
N VAL A 215 18.39 4.87 9.17
CA VAL A 215 19.38 5.93 9.38
C VAL A 215 19.60 6.21 10.87
N ILE A 216 18.54 6.27 11.68
CA ILE A 216 18.65 6.45 13.13
C ILE A 216 19.34 5.25 13.79
N ALA A 217 19.00 4.03 13.36
CA ALA A 217 19.62 2.81 13.86
C ALA A 217 21.13 2.79 13.58
N LEU A 218 21.52 3.12 12.34
CA LEU A 218 22.92 3.18 11.91
C LEU A 218 23.68 4.30 12.61
N LEU A 219 23.06 5.47 12.82
CA LEU A 219 23.66 6.57 13.57
C LEU A 219 23.88 6.17 15.03
N GLY A 220 22.89 5.51 15.67
CA GLY A 220 23.03 4.96 17.01
C GLY A 220 24.14 3.90 17.08
N ALA A 221 24.17 2.97 16.13
CA ALA A 221 25.20 1.95 16.03
C ALA A 221 26.61 2.53 15.80
N MET A 222 26.73 3.59 14.99
CA MET A 222 27.97 4.31 14.76
C MET A 222 28.50 4.96 16.06
N ILE A 223 27.61 5.63 16.81
CA ILE A 223 27.96 6.22 18.11
C ILE A 223 28.43 5.13 19.08
N LEU A 224 27.67 4.04 19.20
CA LEU A 224 28.01 2.92 20.09
C LEU A 224 29.32 2.24 19.68
N SER A 225 29.55 2.10 18.38
CA SER A 225 30.76 1.49 17.83
C SER A 225 32.02 2.26 18.23
N ILE A 226 31.98 3.58 18.21
CA ILE A 226 33.16 4.40 18.53
C ILE A 226 33.37 4.59 20.04
N THR A 227 32.29 4.56 20.81
CA THR A 227 32.31 4.92 22.25
C THR A 227 32.20 3.68 23.14
N PHE A 228 31.05 3.01 23.10
CA PHE A 228 30.70 1.91 23.99
C PHE A 228 31.57 0.67 23.75
N ILE A 229 31.82 0.30 22.49
CA ILE A 229 32.49 -0.96 22.18
C ILE A 229 33.96 -0.98 22.62
N PRO A 230 34.81 0.00 22.28
CA PRO A 230 36.20 0.02 22.75
C PRO A 230 36.28 0.00 24.27
N ALA A 231 35.41 0.77 24.95
CA ALA A 231 35.35 0.80 26.40
C ALA A 231 34.97 -0.57 26.99
N ALA A 232 33.94 -1.21 26.43
CA ALA A 232 33.48 -2.52 26.87
C ALA A 232 34.53 -3.62 26.61
N VAL A 233 35.20 -3.59 25.46
CA VAL A 233 36.30 -4.53 25.15
C VAL A 233 37.46 -4.35 26.12
N ALA A 234 37.89 -3.11 26.40
CA ALA A 234 39.00 -2.87 27.32
C ALA A 234 38.68 -3.34 28.76
N LEU A 235 37.43 -3.20 29.21
CA LEU A 235 36.99 -3.56 30.56
C LEU A 235 36.66 -5.05 30.74
N PHE A 236 35.88 -5.63 29.81
CA PHE A 236 35.24 -6.93 30.02
C PHE A 236 35.96 -8.10 29.34
N ILE A 237 36.81 -7.85 28.35
CA ILE A 237 37.52 -8.93 27.68
C ILE A 237 38.50 -9.58 28.68
N GLY A 238 38.26 -10.86 28.94
CA GLY A 238 38.85 -11.56 30.06
C GLY A 238 40.37 -11.73 29.94
N ASN A 239 40.96 -12.35 30.96
CA ASN A 239 42.42 -12.50 31.08
C ASN A 239 43.03 -13.54 30.12
N GLN A 240 42.20 -14.23 29.33
CA GLN A 240 42.61 -15.24 28.36
C GLN A 240 42.12 -14.89 26.95
N VAL A 241 42.70 -13.86 26.35
CA VAL A 241 42.59 -13.65 24.90
C VAL A 241 43.65 -14.51 24.24
N ALA A 242 43.24 -15.61 23.62
CA ALA A 242 44.10 -16.44 22.79
C ALA A 242 43.51 -16.43 21.38
N GLU A 243 44.36 -16.15 20.38
CA GLU A 243 43.99 -16.29 18.98
C GLU A 243 43.94 -17.80 18.65
N LYS A 244 42.85 -18.45 19.01
CA LYS A 244 42.52 -19.76 18.45
C LYS A 244 41.66 -19.50 17.23
N GLU A 245 42.23 -19.71 16.04
CA GLU A 245 41.43 -19.71 14.82
C GLU A 245 40.32 -20.76 14.98
N ASN A 246 39.06 -20.34 14.83
CA ASN A 246 37.96 -21.28 14.95
C ASN A 246 38.07 -22.37 13.86
N ARG A 247 37.64 -23.60 14.16
CA ARG A 247 37.67 -24.73 13.21
C ARG A 247 37.02 -24.38 11.87
N LEU A 248 35.94 -23.59 11.92
CA LEU A 248 35.21 -23.12 10.74
C LEU A 248 36.06 -22.17 9.88
N MET A 249 36.84 -21.30 10.53
CA MET A 249 37.75 -20.37 9.85
C MET A 249 38.95 -21.10 9.24
N LEU A 250 39.51 -22.10 9.93
CA LEU A 250 40.58 -22.94 9.39
C LEU A 250 40.12 -23.69 8.13
N TRP A 251 38.88 -24.20 8.14
CA TRP A 251 38.28 -24.84 6.97
C TRP A 251 38.05 -23.84 5.82
N ALA A 252 37.47 -22.66 6.12
CA ALA A 252 37.25 -21.60 5.14
C ALA A 252 38.57 -21.13 4.51
N LYS A 253 39.63 -20.94 5.31
CA LYS A 253 40.97 -20.54 4.85
C LYS A 253 41.62 -21.62 3.97
N LYS A 254 41.54 -22.89 4.38
CA LYS A 254 42.05 -24.02 3.57
C LYS A 254 41.36 -24.13 2.21
N GLY A 255 40.09 -23.77 2.11
CA GLY A 255 39.37 -23.69 0.84
C GLY A 255 39.70 -22.42 0.04
N TYR A 256 39.76 -21.27 0.71
CA TYR A 256 39.94 -19.96 0.07
C TYR A 256 41.35 -19.73 -0.47
N GLU A 257 42.41 -20.13 0.25
CA GLU A 257 43.80 -19.93 -0.15
C GLU A 257 44.13 -20.51 -1.55
N PRO A 258 43.83 -21.79 -1.88
CA PRO A 258 44.09 -22.32 -3.21
C PRO A 258 43.18 -21.71 -4.29
N LEU A 259 41.96 -21.30 -3.94
CA LEU A 259 41.03 -20.61 -4.85
C LEU A 259 41.56 -19.22 -5.20
N LEU A 260 42.08 -18.48 -4.22
CA LEU A 260 42.69 -17.17 -4.39
C LEU A 260 43.93 -17.26 -5.28
N GLU A 261 44.81 -18.25 -5.06
CA GLU A 261 46.01 -18.42 -5.89
C GLU A 261 45.67 -18.74 -7.35
N ARG A 262 44.67 -19.60 -7.59
CA ARG A 262 44.16 -19.88 -8.95
C ARG A 262 43.54 -18.63 -9.60
N ALA A 263 42.76 -17.86 -8.83
CA ALA A 263 42.15 -16.63 -9.31
C ALA A 263 43.20 -15.56 -9.67
N LEU A 264 44.25 -15.42 -8.86
CA LEU A 264 45.38 -14.52 -9.12
C LEU A 264 46.24 -14.98 -10.29
N GLY A 265 46.33 -16.29 -10.55
CA GLY A 265 47.00 -16.86 -11.72
C GLY A 265 46.21 -16.65 -13.02
N ALA A 266 44.88 -16.64 -12.97
CA ALA A 266 43.97 -16.53 -14.11
C ALA A 266 43.15 -15.22 -14.12
N LYS A 267 43.82 -14.09 -13.84
CA LYS A 267 43.21 -12.75 -13.68
C LYS A 267 42.23 -12.39 -14.79
N ALA A 268 42.62 -12.62 -16.04
CA ALA A 268 41.82 -12.31 -17.22
C ALA A 268 40.52 -13.14 -17.25
N VAL A 269 40.60 -14.43 -16.92
CA VAL A 269 39.44 -15.33 -16.89
C VAL A 269 38.43 -14.89 -15.84
N VAL A 270 38.89 -14.57 -14.63
CA VAL A 270 38.02 -14.11 -13.53
C VAL A 270 37.32 -12.79 -13.90
N ALA A 271 38.06 -11.84 -14.47
CA ALA A 271 37.50 -10.58 -14.93
C ALA A 271 36.47 -10.80 -16.05
N THR A 272 36.76 -11.67 -17.02
CA THR A 272 35.81 -12.02 -18.09
C THR A 272 34.53 -12.67 -17.54
N ILE A 273 34.64 -13.60 -16.60
CA ILE A 273 33.47 -14.22 -15.94
C ILE A 273 32.63 -13.18 -15.21
N ALA A 274 33.26 -12.26 -14.46
CA ALA A 274 32.54 -11.20 -13.76
C ALA A 274 31.79 -10.28 -14.73
N VAL A 275 32.42 -9.88 -15.85
CA VAL A 275 31.76 -9.06 -16.88
C VAL A 275 30.62 -9.83 -17.54
N ILE A 276 30.81 -11.10 -17.87
CA ILE A 276 29.75 -11.96 -18.44
C ILE A 276 28.56 -12.08 -17.47
N ALA A 277 28.83 -12.29 -16.18
CA ALA A 277 27.78 -12.37 -15.16
C ALA A 277 26.97 -11.07 -15.08
N VAL A 278 27.63 -9.91 -15.13
CA VAL A 278 26.95 -8.60 -15.15
C VAL A 278 26.12 -8.42 -16.42
N VAL A 279 26.64 -8.79 -17.59
CA VAL A 279 25.90 -8.69 -18.86
C VAL A 279 24.69 -9.62 -18.88
N LEU A 280 24.86 -10.89 -18.49
CA LEU A 280 23.78 -11.87 -18.41
C LEU A 280 22.72 -11.44 -17.39
N SER A 281 23.13 -10.91 -16.24
CA SER A 281 22.20 -10.36 -15.25
C SER A 281 21.45 -9.15 -15.79
N GLY A 282 22.10 -8.27 -16.56
CA GLY A 282 21.44 -7.15 -17.23
C GLY A 282 20.38 -7.62 -18.22
N LEU A 283 20.66 -8.69 -18.97
CA LEU A 283 19.68 -9.34 -19.86
C LEU A 283 18.57 -10.06 -19.10
N LEU A 284 18.85 -10.60 -17.91
CA LEU A 284 17.84 -11.22 -17.06
C LEU A 284 16.91 -10.16 -16.45
N ALA A 285 17.46 -9.00 -16.08
CA ALA A 285 16.70 -7.89 -15.54
C ALA A 285 15.68 -7.32 -16.53
N THR A 286 15.95 -7.36 -17.84
CA THR A 286 14.96 -6.94 -18.86
C THR A 286 13.81 -7.92 -19.04
N ARG A 287 13.91 -9.14 -18.49
CA ARG A 287 12.84 -10.15 -18.51
C ARG A 287 12.06 -10.24 -17.20
N LEU A 288 12.51 -9.58 -16.13
CA LEU A 288 11.77 -9.52 -14.87
C LEU A 288 10.54 -8.64 -15.04
N GLY A 289 9.40 -9.10 -14.53
CA GLY A 289 8.19 -8.30 -14.45
C GLY A 289 8.38 -7.09 -13.54
N SER A 290 7.50 -6.09 -13.65
CA SER A 290 7.54 -4.91 -12.79
C SER A 290 6.19 -4.59 -12.15
N GLU A 291 6.22 -4.22 -10.88
CA GLU A 291 5.04 -3.85 -10.10
C GLU A 291 5.36 -2.69 -9.16
N PHE A 292 4.34 -1.94 -8.74
CA PHE A 292 4.55 -0.82 -7.81
C PHE A 292 5.03 -1.33 -6.45
N ILE A 293 4.17 -2.09 -5.79
CA ILE A 293 4.38 -2.71 -4.48
C ILE A 293 3.63 -4.06 -4.53
N PRO A 294 4.21 -5.14 -3.97
CA PRO A 294 3.51 -6.41 -3.87
C PRO A 294 2.18 -6.23 -3.14
N SER A 295 1.13 -6.90 -3.62
CA SER A 295 -0.17 -6.86 -2.95
C SER A 295 -0.06 -7.44 -1.53
N LEU A 296 -0.39 -6.63 -0.53
CA LEU A 296 -0.42 -7.05 0.87
C LEU A 296 -1.51 -8.10 1.06
N ASN A 297 -1.21 -9.23 1.70
CA ASN A 297 -2.23 -10.20 2.08
C ASN A 297 -2.96 -9.71 3.35
N GLU A 298 -4.20 -9.23 3.19
CA GLU A 298 -5.06 -8.78 4.30
C GLU A 298 -5.77 -9.93 5.03
N GLY A 299 -5.67 -11.17 4.52
CA GLY A 299 -6.47 -12.33 4.92
C GLY A 299 -7.84 -12.32 4.27
N ASP A 300 -8.64 -11.29 4.57
CA ASP A 300 -9.99 -11.12 4.04
C ASP A 300 -9.98 -10.54 2.61
N PHE A 301 -11.07 -10.73 1.86
CA PHE A 301 -11.23 -10.15 0.52
C PHE A 301 -12.56 -9.41 0.37
N ALA A 302 -12.62 -8.52 -0.61
CA ALA A 302 -13.80 -7.75 -0.96
C ALA A 302 -14.29 -8.16 -2.36
N VAL A 303 -15.60 -8.28 -2.50
CA VAL A 303 -16.30 -8.57 -3.75
C VAL A 303 -17.24 -7.42 -4.05
N GLN A 304 -16.89 -6.61 -5.04
CA GLN A 304 -17.78 -5.57 -5.52
C GLN A 304 -18.74 -6.15 -6.56
N ALA A 305 -20.04 -5.99 -6.34
CA ALA A 305 -21.09 -6.37 -7.29
C ALA A 305 -21.61 -5.13 -8.03
N LEU A 306 -21.37 -5.09 -9.33
CA LEU A 306 -21.80 -4.06 -10.26
C LEU A 306 -23.05 -4.55 -11.01
N ARG A 307 -24.16 -3.84 -10.90
CA ARG A 307 -25.43 -4.16 -11.59
C ARG A 307 -25.74 -3.11 -12.66
N ILE A 308 -26.64 -3.46 -13.58
CA ILE A 308 -27.08 -2.56 -14.65
C ILE A 308 -27.67 -1.28 -14.02
N PRO A 309 -27.33 -0.08 -14.54
CA PRO A 309 -27.97 1.17 -14.14
C PRO A 309 -29.50 1.07 -14.17
N GLY A 310 -30.16 1.65 -13.16
CA GLY A 310 -31.62 1.55 -13.00
C GLY A 310 -32.10 0.38 -12.14
N THR A 311 -31.21 -0.53 -11.71
CA THR A 311 -31.54 -1.51 -10.66
C THR A 311 -31.91 -0.76 -9.37
N SER A 312 -33.12 -1.01 -8.86
CA SER A 312 -33.59 -0.36 -7.64
C SER A 312 -32.82 -0.84 -6.41
N LEU A 313 -32.74 -0.01 -5.37
CA LEU A 313 -32.08 -0.38 -4.10
C LEU A 313 -32.66 -1.69 -3.53
N THR A 314 -33.98 -1.86 -3.55
CA THR A 314 -34.66 -3.06 -3.09
C THR A 314 -34.22 -4.31 -3.86
N GLN A 315 -34.11 -4.20 -5.19
CA GLN A 315 -33.66 -5.31 -6.03
C GLN A 315 -32.17 -5.61 -5.80
N SER A 316 -31.32 -4.58 -5.69
CA SER A 316 -29.91 -4.73 -5.36
C SER A 316 -29.71 -5.45 -4.03
N VAL A 317 -30.50 -5.10 -2.99
CA VAL A 317 -30.46 -5.77 -1.68
C VAL A 317 -30.88 -7.24 -1.81
N ALA A 318 -31.94 -7.55 -2.56
CA ALA A 318 -32.38 -8.93 -2.76
C ALA A 318 -31.31 -9.78 -3.47
N MET A 319 -30.69 -9.23 -4.52
CA MET A 319 -29.59 -9.87 -5.24
C MET A 319 -28.35 -10.04 -4.35
N GLN A 320 -28.05 -9.05 -3.51
CA GLN A 320 -26.96 -9.11 -2.55
C GLN A 320 -27.20 -10.19 -1.47
N GLN A 321 -28.41 -10.29 -0.94
CA GLN A 321 -28.77 -11.34 0.01
C GLN A 321 -28.64 -12.75 -0.61
N GLN A 322 -29.00 -12.91 -1.88
CA GLN A 322 -28.81 -14.16 -2.60
C GLN A 322 -27.32 -14.52 -2.73
N LEU A 323 -26.47 -13.55 -3.09
CA LEU A 323 -25.02 -13.73 -3.15
C LEU A 323 -24.47 -14.18 -1.80
N GLU A 324 -24.80 -13.47 -0.72
CA GLU A 324 -24.31 -13.77 0.63
C GLU A 324 -24.71 -15.17 1.09
N ARG A 325 -25.98 -15.57 0.88
CA ARG A 325 -26.45 -16.92 1.22
C ARG A 325 -25.72 -17.99 0.41
N THR A 326 -25.47 -17.73 -0.88
CA THR A 326 -24.78 -18.68 -1.75
C THR A 326 -23.33 -18.88 -1.30
N LEU A 327 -22.61 -17.79 -1.03
CA LEU A 327 -21.24 -17.85 -0.54
C LEU A 327 -21.17 -18.58 0.81
N LYS A 328 -22.06 -18.22 1.74
CA LYS A 328 -22.12 -18.85 3.07
C LYS A 328 -22.48 -20.33 3.05
N ALA A 329 -23.31 -20.76 2.10
CA ALA A 329 -23.71 -22.16 1.99
C ALA A 329 -22.64 -23.04 1.34
N LYS A 330 -21.87 -22.50 0.39
CA LYS A 330 -20.90 -23.28 -0.40
C LYS A 330 -19.48 -23.30 0.16
N PHE A 331 -19.07 -22.25 0.86
CA PHE A 331 -17.70 -22.08 1.33
C PHE A 331 -17.66 -22.05 2.86
N PRO A 332 -17.35 -23.18 3.52
CA PRO A 332 -17.20 -23.24 4.97
C PRO A 332 -16.04 -22.38 5.51
N GLU A 333 -15.08 -21.98 4.66
CA GLU A 333 -13.97 -21.10 5.01
C GLU A 333 -14.43 -19.65 5.30
N ILE A 334 -15.65 -19.27 4.92
CA ILE A 334 -16.18 -17.93 5.08
C ILE A 334 -16.88 -17.78 6.44
N ARG A 335 -16.31 -16.97 7.34
CA ARG A 335 -16.85 -16.64 8.66
C ARG A 335 -18.03 -15.66 8.63
N ARG A 336 -18.00 -14.67 7.75
CA ARG A 336 -19.07 -13.67 7.63
C ARG A 336 -19.02 -13.01 6.26
N VAL A 337 -20.18 -12.72 5.68
CA VAL A 337 -20.28 -11.83 4.52
C VAL A 337 -21.22 -10.70 4.87
N PHE A 338 -20.74 -9.47 4.79
CA PHE A 338 -21.60 -8.29 4.92
C PHE A 338 -21.36 -7.35 3.75
N ALA A 339 -22.36 -6.57 3.37
CA ALA A 339 -22.23 -5.64 2.26
C ALA A 339 -22.88 -4.30 2.55
N ARG A 340 -22.37 -3.28 1.85
CA ARG A 340 -22.98 -1.96 1.75
C ARG A 340 -23.48 -1.81 0.33
N THR A 341 -24.70 -1.33 0.16
CA THR A 341 -25.31 -1.08 -1.16
C THR A 341 -25.78 0.36 -1.20
N GLY A 342 -25.48 1.08 -2.28
CA GLY A 342 -25.76 2.52 -2.36
C GLY A 342 -24.93 3.39 -1.40
N THR A 343 -25.37 4.64 -1.23
CA THR A 343 -24.67 5.68 -0.47
C THR A 343 -25.09 5.65 1.00
N ALA A 344 -24.11 5.76 1.91
CA ALA A 344 -24.39 5.93 3.33
C ALA A 344 -24.93 7.34 3.65
N GLU A 345 -25.65 7.50 4.75
CA GLU A 345 -26.23 8.79 5.18
C GLU A 345 -25.17 9.90 5.29
N ILE A 346 -24.01 9.57 5.84
CA ILE A 346 -22.80 10.39 5.70
C ILE A 346 -22.16 10.02 4.37
N ALA A 347 -22.39 10.86 3.35
CA ALA A 347 -21.93 10.70 1.97
C ALA A 347 -20.41 10.88 1.79
N SER A 348 -19.63 10.16 2.58
CA SER A 348 -18.17 10.03 2.43
C SER A 348 -17.78 9.18 1.21
N ASP A 349 -18.68 8.33 0.74
CA ASP A 349 -18.53 7.48 -0.43
C ASP A 349 -19.82 7.53 -1.27
N PRO A 350 -19.85 8.30 -2.37
CA PRO A 350 -21.02 8.43 -3.23
C PRO A 350 -21.14 7.20 -4.13
N MET A 351 -21.72 6.12 -3.61
CA MET A 351 -21.92 4.88 -4.33
C MET A 351 -23.36 4.74 -4.82
N PRO A 352 -23.64 4.52 -6.12
CA PRO A 352 -25.01 4.44 -6.61
C PRO A 352 -25.71 3.14 -6.14
N PRO A 353 -27.06 3.11 -6.10
CA PRO A 353 -27.83 1.98 -5.57
C PRO A 353 -27.66 0.64 -6.30
N ASN A 354 -27.13 0.66 -7.53
CA ASN A 354 -26.86 -0.54 -8.32
C ASN A 354 -25.51 -1.21 -7.96
N ILE A 355 -24.69 -0.59 -7.11
CA ILE A 355 -23.40 -1.14 -6.69
C ILE A 355 -23.48 -1.60 -5.23
N SER A 356 -22.90 -2.77 -4.95
CA SER A 356 -22.70 -3.28 -3.59
C SER A 356 -21.23 -3.61 -3.35
N ASP A 357 -20.67 -3.09 -2.26
CA ASP A 357 -19.35 -3.48 -1.77
C ASP A 357 -19.56 -4.57 -0.70
N ALA A 358 -19.29 -5.83 -1.06
CA ALA A 358 -19.35 -6.96 -0.14
C ALA A 358 -17.97 -7.26 0.45
N TYR A 359 -17.94 -7.49 1.75
CA TYR A 359 -16.76 -7.84 2.53
C TYR A 359 -16.89 -9.28 2.98
N VAL A 360 -15.97 -10.13 2.53
CA VAL A 360 -15.93 -11.56 2.85
C VAL A 360 -14.85 -11.78 3.90
N MET A 361 -15.31 -11.98 5.14
CA MET A 361 -14.46 -12.23 6.29
C MET A 361 -14.22 -13.74 6.41
N LEU A 362 -12.97 -14.16 6.39
CA LEU A 362 -12.58 -15.57 6.45
C LEU A 362 -12.40 -16.05 7.88
N GLU A 363 -12.55 -17.37 8.07
CA GLU A 363 -12.09 -18.03 9.28
C GLU A 363 -10.55 -18.05 9.32
N PRO A 364 -9.92 -18.13 10.50
CA PRO A 364 -8.49 -18.35 10.61
C PRO A 364 -8.06 -19.57 9.79
N GLU A 365 -6.94 -19.47 9.05
CA GLU A 365 -6.46 -20.55 8.15
C GLU A 365 -6.29 -21.92 8.84
N SER A 366 -6.04 -21.93 10.16
CA SER A 366 -5.96 -23.15 10.96
C SER A 366 -7.28 -23.94 11.02
N GLU A 367 -8.40 -23.25 10.90
CA GLU A 367 -9.77 -23.79 11.03
C GLU A 367 -10.37 -24.19 9.66
N TRP A 368 -9.60 -24.06 8.57
CA TRP A 368 -10.08 -24.44 7.25
C TRP A 368 -10.25 -25.96 7.11
N PRO A 369 -11.26 -26.43 6.34
CA PRO A 369 -11.49 -27.86 6.13
C PRO A 369 -10.29 -28.54 5.45
N GLU A 370 -10.05 -29.81 5.77
CA GLU A 370 -9.02 -30.61 5.10
C GLU A 370 -9.58 -31.37 3.88
N PRO A 371 -8.88 -31.39 2.73
CA PRO A 371 -7.57 -30.77 2.46
C PRO A 371 -7.66 -29.24 2.32
N ARG A 372 -6.75 -28.52 2.99
CA ARG A 372 -6.74 -27.05 3.00
C ARG A 372 -6.41 -26.52 1.61
N ARG A 373 -7.32 -25.72 1.07
CA ARG A 373 -7.09 -24.93 -0.15
C ARG A 373 -6.11 -23.81 0.14
N THR A 374 -5.41 -23.36 -0.89
CA THR A 374 -4.71 -22.07 -0.81
C THR A 374 -5.71 -20.91 -0.89
N ARG A 375 -5.35 -19.73 -0.38
CA ARG A 375 -6.20 -18.53 -0.52
C ARG A 375 -6.52 -18.24 -1.99
N GLN A 376 -5.54 -18.42 -2.88
CA GLN A 376 -5.72 -18.19 -4.30
C GLN A 376 -6.76 -19.15 -4.90
N GLU A 377 -6.66 -20.45 -4.59
CA GLU A 377 -7.66 -21.46 -4.98
C GLU A 377 -9.05 -21.13 -4.44
N LEU A 378 -9.15 -20.63 -3.21
CA LEU A 378 -10.44 -20.20 -2.63
C LEU A 378 -11.03 -19.03 -3.41
N VAL A 379 -10.24 -18.00 -3.74
CA VAL A 379 -10.70 -16.85 -4.51
C VAL A 379 -11.13 -17.27 -5.92
N GLU A 380 -10.36 -18.12 -6.60
CA GLU A 380 -10.71 -18.66 -7.92
C GLU A 380 -12.00 -19.50 -7.87
N ALA A 381 -12.18 -20.32 -6.83
CA ALA A 381 -13.40 -21.10 -6.63
C ALA A 381 -14.62 -20.21 -6.36
N VAL A 382 -14.46 -19.15 -5.55
CA VAL A 382 -15.50 -18.15 -5.31
C VAL A 382 -15.84 -17.40 -6.59
N GLN A 383 -14.84 -16.97 -7.36
CA GLN A 383 -15.01 -16.28 -8.64
C GLN A 383 -15.80 -17.12 -9.65
N ALA A 384 -15.45 -18.40 -9.79
CA ALA A 384 -16.16 -19.34 -10.65
C ALA A 384 -17.62 -19.54 -10.22
N GLU A 385 -17.91 -19.49 -8.92
CA GLU A 385 -19.26 -19.68 -8.40
C GLU A 385 -20.11 -18.42 -8.54
N VAL A 386 -19.58 -17.24 -8.17
CA VAL A 386 -20.34 -15.98 -8.32
C VAL A 386 -20.58 -15.66 -9.79
N GLY A 387 -19.66 -16.01 -10.69
CA GLY A 387 -19.83 -15.83 -12.14
C GLY A 387 -21.03 -16.59 -12.73
N ARG A 388 -21.62 -17.55 -12.01
CA ARG A 388 -22.85 -18.25 -12.40
C ARG A 388 -24.12 -17.50 -12.01
N ILE A 389 -24.03 -16.50 -11.13
CA ILE A 389 -25.16 -15.71 -10.67
C ILE A 389 -25.46 -14.63 -11.72
N PRO A 390 -26.61 -14.69 -12.42
CA PRO A 390 -26.91 -13.74 -13.46
C PRO A 390 -27.17 -12.33 -12.90
N GLY A 391 -26.90 -11.31 -13.71
CA GLY A 391 -27.27 -9.92 -13.41
C GLY A 391 -26.26 -9.12 -12.58
N ASN A 392 -25.07 -9.67 -12.28
CA ASN A 392 -23.99 -8.97 -11.60
C ASN A 392 -22.67 -9.15 -12.36
N ALA A 393 -21.90 -8.08 -12.51
CA ALA A 393 -20.47 -8.16 -12.77
C ALA A 393 -19.73 -8.05 -11.43
N TYR A 394 -18.70 -8.87 -11.23
CA TYR A 394 -17.97 -8.93 -9.97
C TYR A 394 -16.53 -8.45 -10.15
N GLU A 395 -16.08 -7.59 -9.24
CA GLU A 395 -14.67 -7.19 -9.11
C GLU A 395 -14.12 -7.65 -7.76
N PHE A 396 -12.96 -8.32 -7.78
CA PHE A 396 -12.33 -8.88 -6.59
C PHE A 396 -11.14 -8.02 -6.14
N SER A 397 -11.12 -7.67 -4.86
CA SER A 397 -10.06 -6.89 -4.23
C SER A 397 -9.91 -7.29 -2.75
N GLN A 398 -9.23 -6.45 -1.97
CA GLN A 398 -9.12 -6.59 -0.51
C GLN A 398 -9.66 -5.34 0.19
N PRO A 399 -10.14 -5.42 1.43
CA PRO A 399 -10.81 -4.30 2.10
C PRO A 399 -10.02 -2.99 2.14
N ILE A 400 -8.71 -3.03 2.41
CA ILE A 400 -7.83 -1.85 2.42
C ILE A 400 -7.39 -1.52 0.99
N GLN A 401 -6.99 -2.50 0.18
CA GLN A 401 -6.60 -2.29 -1.22
C GLN A 401 -7.70 -1.57 -2.03
N LEU A 402 -8.97 -1.98 -1.87
CA LEU A 402 -10.13 -1.37 -2.51
C LEU A 402 -10.21 0.14 -2.21
N ARG A 403 -10.11 0.50 -0.92
CA ARG A 403 -10.19 1.91 -0.48
C ARG A 403 -8.95 2.69 -0.85
N PHE A 404 -7.79 2.04 -0.83
CA PHE A 404 -6.53 2.65 -1.20
C PHE A 404 -6.51 3.01 -2.69
N ASN A 405 -6.87 2.07 -3.56
CA ASN A 405 -6.94 2.29 -5.01
C ASN A 405 -7.92 3.43 -5.35
N GLU A 406 -9.10 3.42 -4.70
CA GLU A 406 -10.12 4.46 -4.86
C GLU A 406 -9.62 5.85 -4.46
N LEU A 407 -9.02 5.99 -3.28
CA LEU A 407 -8.55 7.29 -2.78
C LEU A 407 -7.39 7.87 -3.58
N VAL A 408 -6.54 7.02 -4.15
CA VAL A 408 -5.34 7.46 -4.88
C VAL A 408 -5.65 7.81 -6.33
N SER A 409 -6.38 6.95 -7.04
CA SER A 409 -6.54 7.05 -8.49
C SER A 409 -7.96 7.38 -8.94
N GLY A 410 -8.92 7.35 -8.01
CA GLY A 410 -10.36 7.44 -8.32
C GLY A 410 -10.91 6.19 -9.01
N VAL A 411 -10.16 5.08 -9.02
CA VAL A 411 -10.53 3.81 -9.64
C VAL A 411 -10.23 2.68 -8.65
N ARG A 412 -11.12 1.68 -8.58
CA ARG A 412 -11.05 0.60 -7.59
C ARG A 412 -10.19 -0.60 -8.05
N ALA A 413 -9.94 -0.73 -9.35
CA ALA A 413 -9.12 -1.77 -9.97
C ALA A 413 -7.61 -1.44 -10.01
N ASP A 414 -6.79 -2.44 -10.31
CA ASP A 414 -5.32 -2.32 -10.37
C ASP A 414 -4.85 -1.41 -11.52
N VAL A 415 -5.49 -1.48 -12.68
CA VAL A 415 -5.22 -0.66 -13.87
C VAL A 415 -6.50 0.01 -14.35
N ALA A 416 -6.34 1.23 -14.87
CA ALA A 416 -7.43 1.96 -15.51
C ALA A 416 -6.95 2.66 -16.78
N VAL A 417 -7.75 2.63 -17.84
CA VAL A 417 -7.61 3.51 -19.00
C VAL A 417 -8.69 4.58 -18.89
N LYS A 418 -8.29 5.83 -18.69
CA LYS A 418 -9.18 6.99 -18.62
C LYS A 418 -9.26 7.62 -20.01
N VAL A 419 -10.45 7.68 -20.58
CA VAL A 419 -10.72 8.35 -21.86
C VAL A 419 -11.32 9.73 -21.56
N PHE A 420 -10.72 10.79 -22.08
CA PHE A 420 -11.15 12.18 -21.87
C PHE A 420 -11.71 12.79 -23.14
N GLY A 421 -12.72 13.65 -22.98
CA GLY A 421 -13.38 14.33 -24.09
C GLY A 421 -14.66 15.05 -23.68
N ASP A 422 -15.37 15.60 -24.66
CA ASP A 422 -16.57 16.41 -24.41
C ASP A 422 -17.88 15.64 -24.71
N ASP A 423 -17.89 14.75 -25.71
CA ASP A 423 -19.06 13.94 -26.10
C ASP A 423 -19.09 12.58 -25.40
N MET A 424 -20.20 12.27 -24.73
CA MET A 424 -20.36 11.01 -23.99
C MET A 424 -20.56 9.80 -24.91
N GLU A 425 -21.12 9.97 -26.11
CA GLU A 425 -21.30 8.86 -27.05
C GLU A 425 -19.94 8.39 -27.56
N VAL A 426 -19.11 9.34 -28.02
CA VAL A 426 -17.74 9.08 -28.47
C VAL A 426 -16.88 8.46 -27.36
N LEU A 427 -17.01 8.94 -26.12
CA LEU A 427 -16.31 8.37 -24.98
C LEU A 427 -16.72 6.92 -24.72
N ASN A 428 -18.02 6.61 -24.75
CA ASN A 428 -18.52 5.26 -24.50
C ASN A 428 -18.15 4.27 -25.63
N GLU A 429 -18.18 4.71 -26.89
CA GLU A 429 -17.73 3.90 -28.02
C GLU A 429 -16.23 3.59 -27.91
N THR A 430 -15.41 4.62 -27.67
CA THR A 430 -13.96 4.45 -27.49
C THR A 430 -13.66 3.54 -26.29
N ALA A 431 -14.40 3.67 -25.19
CA ALA A 431 -14.24 2.83 -24.01
C ALA A 431 -14.59 1.36 -24.28
N ARG A 432 -15.64 1.08 -25.06
CA ARG A 432 -15.98 -0.31 -25.50
C ARG A 432 -14.93 -0.90 -26.43
N ASP A 433 -14.33 -0.07 -27.27
CA ASP A 433 -13.22 -0.51 -28.15
C ASP A 433 -12.00 -0.88 -27.31
N ILE A 434 -11.65 -0.05 -26.33
CA ILE A 434 -10.59 -0.34 -25.36
C ILE A 434 -10.90 -1.61 -24.57
N GLU A 435 -12.12 -1.79 -24.07
CA GLU A 435 -12.56 -2.98 -23.35
C GLU A 435 -12.35 -4.26 -24.18
N ARG A 436 -12.74 -4.25 -25.46
CA ARG A 436 -12.55 -5.40 -26.37
C ARG A 436 -11.08 -5.74 -26.55
N VAL A 437 -10.21 -4.74 -26.66
CA VAL A 437 -8.76 -4.95 -26.78
C VAL A 437 -8.20 -5.48 -25.47
N LEU A 438 -8.52 -4.88 -24.33
CA LEU A 438 -8.02 -5.32 -23.02
C LEU A 438 -8.44 -6.75 -22.70
N LYS A 439 -9.66 -7.17 -23.05
CA LYS A 439 -10.13 -8.56 -22.88
C LYS A 439 -9.35 -9.59 -23.71
N SER A 440 -8.66 -9.16 -24.76
CA SER A 440 -7.86 -10.06 -25.61
C SER A 440 -6.43 -10.30 -25.08
N ILE A 441 -6.01 -9.51 -24.07
CA ILE A 441 -4.65 -9.54 -23.53
C ILE A 441 -4.59 -10.53 -22.37
N ASP A 442 -3.55 -11.37 -22.38
CA ASP A 442 -3.32 -12.33 -21.32
C ASP A 442 -3.01 -11.64 -19.98
N GLY A 443 -3.65 -12.12 -18.92
CA GLY A 443 -3.61 -11.54 -17.57
C GLY A 443 -4.67 -10.47 -17.26
N ALA A 444 -5.49 -10.06 -18.24
CA ALA A 444 -6.63 -9.17 -18.00
C ALA A 444 -7.78 -9.93 -17.30
N ALA A 445 -8.06 -9.58 -16.05
CA ALA A 445 -9.20 -10.08 -15.30
C ALA A 445 -10.21 -8.95 -15.07
N GLU A 446 -11.51 -9.29 -15.11
CA GLU A 446 -12.60 -8.38 -14.68
C GLU A 446 -12.58 -7.03 -15.41
N VAL A 447 -12.34 -7.04 -16.74
CA VAL A 447 -12.34 -5.82 -17.55
C VAL A 447 -13.75 -5.26 -17.64
N ASN A 448 -13.96 -4.04 -17.12
CA ASN A 448 -15.26 -3.38 -17.07
C ASN A 448 -15.18 -1.94 -17.57
N VAL A 449 -16.25 -1.50 -18.22
CA VAL A 449 -16.44 -0.10 -18.62
C VAL A 449 -17.41 0.56 -17.64
N GLU A 450 -17.01 1.74 -17.17
CA GLU A 450 -17.87 2.61 -16.37
C GLU A 450 -19.18 2.92 -17.11
N GLN A 451 -20.30 2.53 -16.51
CA GLN A 451 -21.62 2.70 -17.12
C GLN A 451 -22.11 4.15 -16.92
N THR A 452 -21.93 4.98 -17.94
CA THR A 452 -22.30 6.41 -17.90
C THR A 452 -23.72 6.70 -18.40
N THR A 453 -24.36 5.75 -19.07
CA THR A 453 -25.73 5.87 -19.62
C THR A 453 -26.59 4.67 -19.24
N GLY A 454 -27.85 4.65 -19.67
CA GLY A 454 -28.75 3.51 -19.47
C GLY A 454 -29.62 3.60 -18.21
N LEU A 455 -29.56 4.70 -17.46
CA LEU A 455 -30.47 4.93 -16.34
C LEU A 455 -31.86 5.30 -16.90
N PRO A 456 -32.94 4.54 -16.62
CA PRO A 456 -34.28 4.92 -17.07
C PRO A 456 -34.74 6.19 -16.33
N VAL A 457 -34.94 7.29 -17.06
CA VAL A 457 -35.40 8.57 -16.51
C VAL A 457 -36.77 8.92 -17.08
N LEU A 458 -37.70 9.24 -16.18
CA LEU A 458 -39.00 9.81 -16.56
C LEU A 458 -38.88 11.33 -16.63
N THR A 459 -38.79 11.88 -17.84
CA THR A 459 -38.70 13.32 -18.07
C THR A 459 -40.09 13.92 -18.23
N VAL A 460 -40.37 14.97 -17.46
CA VAL A 460 -41.58 15.80 -17.62
C VAL A 460 -41.23 17.02 -18.46
N ASN A 461 -41.58 16.97 -19.74
CA ASN A 461 -41.37 18.06 -20.68
C ASN A 461 -42.54 19.04 -20.61
N ILE A 462 -42.36 20.13 -19.87
CA ILE A 462 -43.38 21.19 -19.73
C ILE A 462 -43.42 22.01 -21.02
N ASP A 463 -44.59 22.01 -21.65
CA ASP A 463 -44.86 22.78 -22.86
C ASP A 463 -45.17 24.23 -22.47
N ARG A 464 -44.21 25.13 -22.76
CA ARG A 464 -44.33 26.55 -22.40
C ARG A 464 -45.52 27.21 -23.09
N GLU A 465 -45.82 26.86 -24.34
CA GLU A 465 -46.92 27.48 -25.09
C GLU A 465 -48.28 27.10 -24.48
N LYS A 466 -48.47 25.82 -24.14
CA LYS A 466 -49.69 25.36 -23.47
C LYS A 466 -49.82 25.95 -22.07
N THR A 467 -48.72 25.99 -21.32
CA THR A 467 -48.69 26.58 -19.97
C THR A 467 -49.09 28.06 -20.00
N THR A 468 -48.62 28.84 -20.99
CA THR A 468 -49.01 30.24 -21.18
C THR A 468 -50.50 30.43 -21.47
N ARG A 469 -51.14 29.53 -22.25
CA ARG A 469 -52.59 29.61 -22.54
C ARG A 469 -53.44 29.53 -21.28
N TYR A 470 -52.97 28.82 -20.26
CA TYR A 470 -53.63 28.68 -18.96
C TYR A 470 -53.16 29.71 -17.92
N GLY A 471 -52.27 30.64 -18.30
CA GLY A 471 -51.71 31.65 -17.39
C GLY A 471 -50.79 31.08 -16.31
N LEU A 472 -50.36 29.82 -16.45
CA LEU A 472 -49.56 29.11 -15.45
C LEU A 472 -48.09 29.55 -15.50
N ASN A 473 -47.42 29.57 -14.35
CA ASN A 473 -45.96 29.64 -14.30
C ASN A 473 -45.38 28.22 -14.32
N VAL A 474 -44.29 28.03 -15.07
CA VAL A 474 -43.54 26.75 -15.09
C VAL A 474 -43.09 26.36 -13.68
N ALA A 475 -42.75 27.34 -12.84
CA ALA A 475 -42.35 27.11 -11.45
C ALA A 475 -43.46 26.46 -10.61
N ASP A 476 -44.72 26.83 -10.83
CA ASP A 476 -45.87 26.27 -10.08
C ASP A 476 -46.14 24.82 -10.48
N VAL A 477 -46.02 24.52 -11.78
CA VAL A 477 -46.10 23.16 -12.32
C VAL A 477 -44.98 22.29 -11.74
N GLN A 478 -43.74 22.78 -11.74
CA GLN A 478 -42.59 22.09 -11.16
C GLN A 478 -42.73 21.88 -9.66
N ALA A 479 -43.20 22.88 -8.91
CA ALA A 479 -43.42 22.77 -7.46
C ALA A 479 -44.48 21.72 -7.12
N THR A 480 -45.54 21.64 -7.93
CA THR A 480 -46.60 20.63 -7.77
C THR A 480 -46.06 19.22 -8.04
N ILE A 481 -45.28 19.04 -9.11
CA ILE A 481 -44.62 17.75 -9.43
C ILE A 481 -43.63 17.36 -8.31
N ALA A 482 -42.80 18.30 -7.86
CA ALA A 482 -41.81 18.06 -6.80
C ALA A 482 -42.48 17.63 -5.49
N THR A 483 -43.54 18.32 -5.10
CA THR A 483 -44.35 17.97 -3.92
C THR A 483 -45.04 16.63 -4.09
N ALA A 484 -45.58 16.35 -5.29
CA ALA A 484 -46.30 15.11 -5.55
C ALA A 484 -45.39 13.87 -5.54
N ILE A 485 -44.22 13.94 -6.19
CA ILE A 485 -43.33 12.79 -6.41
C ILE A 485 -42.22 12.68 -5.35
N GLY A 486 -41.37 13.71 -5.24
CA GLY A 486 -40.23 13.73 -4.33
C GLY A 486 -40.64 13.98 -2.88
N GLY A 487 -41.71 14.76 -2.72
CA GLY A 487 -42.19 15.23 -1.43
C GLY A 487 -41.57 16.55 -1.03
N ARG A 488 -42.36 17.36 -0.32
CA ARG A 488 -41.93 18.64 0.22
C ARG A 488 -41.97 18.59 1.74
N GLU A 489 -40.89 19.00 2.37
CA GLU A 489 -40.85 19.22 3.81
C GLU A 489 -41.82 20.34 4.18
N ALA A 490 -42.81 20.03 5.02
CA ALA A 490 -43.81 20.95 5.53
C ALA A 490 -43.47 21.46 6.94
N GLY A 491 -42.57 20.78 7.65
CA GLY A 491 -42.08 21.14 8.98
C GLY A 491 -41.33 20.00 9.62
N THR A 492 -40.92 20.18 10.87
CA THR A 492 -40.19 19.18 11.67
C THR A 492 -40.97 18.83 12.93
N LEU A 493 -41.00 17.54 13.27
CA LEU A 493 -41.55 17.01 14.51
C LEU A 493 -40.39 16.70 15.46
N PHE A 494 -40.49 17.23 16.69
CA PHE A 494 -39.51 16.99 17.75
C PHE A 494 -40.07 16.00 18.76
N GLU A 495 -39.32 14.95 19.06
CA GLU A 495 -39.62 13.97 20.11
C GLU A 495 -38.44 13.87 21.08
N GLY A 496 -38.43 14.72 22.11
CA GLY A 496 -37.26 14.92 22.97
C GLY A 496 -36.10 15.49 22.16
N ASP A 497 -34.99 14.74 22.10
CA ASP A 497 -33.80 15.12 21.32
C ASP A 497 -33.86 14.66 19.85
N ARG A 498 -34.83 13.82 19.48
CA ARG A 498 -35.01 13.29 18.11
C ARG A 498 -35.78 14.28 17.25
N ARG A 499 -35.40 14.36 15.96
CA ARG A 499 -36.03 15.23 14.96
C ARG A 499 -36.46 14.40 13.77
N PHE A 500 -37.68 14.62 13.30
CA PHE A 500 -38.26 13.93 12.16
C PHE A 500 -38.89 14.93 11.20
N ASP A 501 -38.67 14.75 9.91
CA ASP A 501 -39.24 15.64 8.90
C ASP A 501 -40.70 15.25 8.60
N ILE A 502 -41.57 16.25 8.56
CA ILE A 502 -42.96 16.11 8.13
C ILE A 502 -42.98 16.35 6.62
N VAL A 503 -43.08 15.28 5.84
CA VAL A 503 -43.06 15.35 4.37
C VAL A 503 -44.45 15.15 3.79
N VAL A 504 -44.85 16.04 2.88
CA VAL A 504 -46.09 15.92 2.09
C VAL A 504 -45.74 15.38 0.71
N ARG A 505 -46.29 14.21 0.36
CA ARG A 505 -46.13 13.57 -0.96
C ARG A 505 -47.29 12.63 -1.28
N LEU A 506 -47.43 12.24 -2.55
CA LEU A 506 -48.43 11.25 -2.94
C LEU A 506 -48.08 9.83 -2.41
N PRO A 507 -49.10 8.98 -2.17
CA PRO A 507 -48.88 7.56 -1.89
C PRO A 507 -48.04 6.87 -2.97
N GLU A 508 -47.18 5.92 -2.57
CA GLU A 508 -46.27 5.19 -3.48
C GLU A 508 -46.98 4.60 -4.71
N ARG A 509 -48.17 4.03 -4.52
CA ARG A 509 -48.96 3.42 -5.61
C ARG A 509 -49.30 4.41 -6.73
N LEU A 510 -49.52 5.69 -6.41
CA LEU A 510 -49.80 6.73 -7.40
C LEU A 510 -48.54 7.33 -8.00
N ARG A 511 -47.40 7.27 -7.28
CA ARG A 511 -46.11 7.75 -7.77
C ARG A 511 -45.44 6.77 -8.73
N GLY A 512 -45.68 5.48 -8.56
CA GLY A 512 -45.17 4.43 -9.44
C GLY A 512 -45.96 4.26 -10.74
N ASP A 513 -47.12 4.89 -10.88
CA ASP A 513 -47.97 4.80 -12.08
C ASP A 513 -47.83 6.05 -12.97
N PRO A 514 -47.21 5.93 -14.15
CA PRO A 514 -47.07 7.05 -15.09
C PRO A 514 -48.42 7.67 -15.50
N GLU A 515 -49.49 6.88 -15.61
CA GLU A 515 -50.81 7.40 -15.98
C GLU A 515 -51.44 8.23 -14.86
N ALA A 516 -51.20 7.86 -13.61
CA ALA A 516 -51.59 8.68 -12.46
C ALA A 516 -50.83 10.02 -12.45
N ILE A 517 -49.55 10.01 -12.82
CA ILE A 517 -48.75 11.25 -12.95
C ILE A 517 -49.30 12.14 -14.09
N ARG A 518 -49.70 11.56 -15.24
CA ARG A 518 -50.31 12.35 -16.35
C ARG A 518 -51.57 13.08 -15.91
N ARG A 519 -52.35 12.48 -15.00
CA ARG A 519 -53.61 13.04 -14.49
C ARG A 519 -53.42 13.88 -13.23
N LEU A 520 -52.18 14.20 -12.84
CA LEU A 520 -51.90 15.01 -11.66
C LEU A 520 -52.59 16.37 -11.80
N PRO A 521 -53.46 16.76 -10.85
CA PRO A 521 -54.17 18.03 -10.93
C PRO A 521 -53.24 19.20 -10.64
N ILE A 522 -53.12 20.11 -11.61
CA ILE A 522 -52.38 21.37 -11.50
C ILE A 522 -53.40 22.49 -11.27
N ALA A 523 -53.22 23.24 -10.18
CA ALA A 523 -54.08 24.37 -9.84
C ALA A 523 -53.85 25.52 -10.82
N LEU A 524 -54.93 26.04 -11.41
CA LEU A 524 -54.90 27.26 -12.20
C LEU A 524 -54.74 28.48 -11.29
N PRO A 525 -54.04 29.53 -11.75
CA PRO A 525 -53.98 30.77 -11.00
C PRO A 525 -55.40 31.34 -10.85
N PRO A 526 -55.72 31.96 -9.71
CA PRO A 526 -57.02 32.59 -9.51
C PRO A 526 -57.19 33.69 -10.57
N THR A 527 -58.17 33.52 -11.46
CA THR A 527 -58.53 34.54 -12.45
C THR A 527 -58.99 35.81 -11.74
N ALA A 528 -58.57 36.98 -12.21
CA ALA A 528 -59.00 38.28 -11.68
C ALA A 528 -60.53 38.46 -11.64
N ALA A 529 -61.31 37.69 -12.41
CA ALA A 529 -62.78 37.66 -12.36
C ALA A 529 -63.36 36.98 -11.11
N ALA A 530 -62.57 36.21 -10.35
CA ALA A 530 -62.96 35.61 -9.07
C ALA A 530 -62.71 36.56 -7.88
N LEU A 531 -61.95 37.64 -8.10
CA LEU A 531 -61.87 38.78 -7.19
C LEU A 531 -62.95 39.76 -7.63
N GLY A 532 -64.11 39.74 -6.96
CA GLY A 532 -65.12 40.78 -7.16
C GLY A 532 -64.54 42.19 -6.98
N PRO A 533 -65.24 43.26 -7.41
CA PRO A 533 -64.72 44.63 -7.52
C PRO A 533 -64.22 45.29 -6.21
N ALA A 534 -64.15 44.57 -5.09
CA ALA A 534 -63.68 45.06 -3.80
C ALA A 534 -62.14 45.10 -3.63
N ALA A 535 -61.35 44.54 -4.54
CA ALA A 535 -59.88 44.50 -4.41
C ALA A 535 -59.15 45.76 -4.94
N ALA A 536 -59.86 46.75 -5.46
CA ALA A 536 -59.27 47.99 -6.00
C ALA A 536 -59.10 49.12 -4.97
N THR A 537 -59.56 48.95 -3.73
CA THR A 537 -59.36 49.91 -2.64
C THR A 537 -58.45 49.30 -1.58
N GLY A 538 -57.25 49.84 -1.42
CA GLY A 538 -56.23 49.38 -0.48
C GLY A 538 -56.60 49.56 1.00
N ALA A 539 -57.59 48.80 1.48
CA ALA A 539 -57.97 48.70 2.88
C ALA A 539 -57.82 47.26 3.36
N THR A 540 -56.89 47.06 4.29
CA THR A 540 -56.70 45.82 5.07
C THR A 540 -57.96 45.55 5.92
N PRO A 541 -58.60 44.37 5.84
CA PRO A 541 -59.54 43.96 6.85
C PRO A 541 -58.80 43.25 7.99
N ALA A 542 -58.92 43.82 9.19
CA ALA A 542 -58.70 43.10 10.44
C ALA A 542 -59.93 42.23 10.73
N GLY A 543 -59.73 40.97 11.09
CA GLY A 543 -60.79 40.07 11.58
C GLY A 543 -61.18 38.96 10.60
N GLY A 544 -61.00 37.72 11.03
CA GLY A 544 -61.18 36.51 10.23
C GLY A 544 -62.63 36.26 9.80
N ALA A 545 -62.86 36.34 8.50
CA ALA A 545 -63.90 35.61 7.79
C ALA A 545 -63.41 35.40 6.35
N VAL A 546 -63.15 34.14 5.98
CA VAL A 546 -62.67 33.76 4.65
C VAL A 546 -63.82 33.95 3.65
N ALA A 547 -63.89 35.12 3.04
CA ALA A 547 -64.83 35.43 1.98
C ALA A 547 -64.58 34.50 0.77
N GLY A 548 -65.57 33.67 0.46
CA GLY A 548 -65.80 32.94 -0.79
C GLY A 548 -64.56 32.41 -1.51
N ALA A 549 -64.16 31.17 -1.22
CA ALA A 549 -63.24 30.43 -2.06
C ALA A 549 -63.81 30.33 -3.50
N GLY A 550 -63.34 31.21 -4.39
CA GLY A 550 -63.47 31.00 -5.82
C GLY A 550 -62.98 29.59 -6.13
N ARG A 551 -63.76 28.81 -6.90
CA ARG A 551 -63.38 27.44 -7.26
C ARG A 551 -62.01 27.48 -7.93
N VAL A 552 -60.99 26.95 -7.24
CA VAL A 552 -59.68 26.72 -7.84
C VAL A 552 -59.90 25.71 -8.96
N GLY A 553 -59.78 26.15 -10.21
CA GLY A 553 -59.83 25.26 -11.36
C GLY A 553 -58.57 24.40 -11.38
N PHE A 554 -58.71 23.14 -11.78
CA PHE A 554 -57.59 22.24 -11.96
C PHE A 554 -57.56 21.74 -13.40
N ILE A 555 -56.37 21.58 -13.94
CA ILE A 555 -56.14 20.88 -15.21
C ILE A 555 -55.21 19.69 -14.96
N PRO A 556 -55.35 18.58 -15.69
CA PRO A 556 -54.39 17.48 -15.57
C PRO A 556 -53.04 17.89 -16.17
N LEU A 557 -51.95 17.36 -15.60
CA LEU A 557 -50.58 17.64 -16.04
C LEU A 557 -50.39 17.37 -17.55
N SER A 558 -51.09 16.40 -18.13
CA SER A 558 -51.04 16.07 -19.56
C SER A 558 -51.43 17.23 -20.50
N GLU A 559 -52.20 18.21 -20.03
CA GLU A 559 -52.57 19.39 -20.83
C GLU A 559 -51.40 20.37 -20.99
N VAL A 560 -50.43 20.37 -20.07
CA VAL A 560 -49.33 21.34 -20.03
C VAL A 560 -47.94 20.70 -20.07
N ALA A 561 -47.84 19.38 -19.95
CA ALA A 561 -46.59 18.65 -20.04
C ALA A 561 -46.75 17.28 -20.69
N THR A 562 -45.68 16.82 -21.33
CA THR A 562 -45.57 15.47 -21.88
C THR A 562 -44.59 14.64 -21.05
N LEU A 563 -44.92 13.37 -20.83
CA LEU A 563 -44.05 12.43 -20.13
C LEU A 563 -43.28 11.60 -21.15
N ALA A 564 -41.94 11.64 -21.09
CA ALA A 564 -41.06 10.83 -21.92
C ALA A 564 -40.20 9.93 -21.02
N LEU A 565 -40.24 8.63 -21.24
CA LEU A 565 -39.34 7.68 -20.60
C LEU A 565 -38.16 7.45 -21.55
N ALA A 566 -36.98 7.94 -21.18
CA ALA A 566 -35.78 7.83 -22.00
C ALA A 566 -34.56 7.44 -21.13
N PRO A 567 -33.56 6.73 -21.70
CA PRO A 567 -32.29 6.53 -21.02
C PRO A 567 -31.62 7.89 -20.77
N GLY A 568 -31.34 8.19 -19.51
CA GLY A 568 -30.54 9.34 -19.09
C GLY A 568 -29.11 8.94 -18.73
N PRO A 569 -28.24 9.93 -18.44
CA PRO A 569 -26.93 9.68 -17.88
C PRO A 569 -27.06 9.07 -16.48
N ASN A 570 -26.34 7.98 -16.24
CA ASN A 570 -26.27 7.36 -14.91
C ASN A 570 -25.33 8.16 -13.99
N GLN A 571 -24.17 8.57 -14.52
CA GLN A 571 -23.20 9.39 -13.81
C GLN A 571 -22.37 10.21 -14.79
N VAL A 572 -21.89 11.37 -14.35
CA VAL A 572 -21.00 12.24 -15.12
C VAL A 572 -19.71 12.45 -14.35
N SER A 573 -18.71 11.63 -14.66
CA SER A 573 -17.39 11.69 -14.05
C SER A 573 -16.54 12.78 -14.71
N ARG A 574 -15.89 13.59 -13.89
CA ARG A 574 -14.96 14.64 -14.34
C ARG A 574 -13.65 14.59 -13.56
N GLU A 575 -12.56 14.91 -14.23
CA GLU A 575 -11.23 15.09 -13.63
C GLU A 575 -10.61 16.33 -14.27
N ASP A 576 -10.10 17.24 -13.44
CA ASP A 576 -9.64 18.58 -13.84
C ASP A 576 -10.62 19.36 -14.74
N GLY A 577 -11.92 19.21 -14.46
CA GLY A 577 -13.00 19.88 -15.18
C GLY A 577 -13.38 19.25 -16.53
N LYS A 578 -12.66 18.24 -17.01
CA LYS A 578 -12.97 17.50 -18.24
C LYS A 578 -13.73 16.22 -17.96
N ARG A 579 -14.68 15.86 -18.84
CA ARG A 579 -15.45 14.60 -18.70
C ARG A 579 -14.53 13.43 -19.04
N ARG A 580 -14.75 12.33 -18.33
CA ARG A 580 -14.03 11.09 -18.58
C ARG A 580 -14.92 9.87 -18.47
N VAL A 581 -14.52 8.80 -19.15
CA VAL A 581 -15.02 7.44 -18.95
C VAL A 581 -13.84 6.54 -18.62
N VAL A 582 -14.00 5.69 -17.61
CA VAL A 582 -12.96 4.76 -17.18
C VAL A 582 -13.23 3.36 -17.70
N VAL A 583 -12.19 2.72 -18.23
CA VAL A 583 -12.13 1.27 -18.43
C VAL A 583 -11.20 0.70 -17.37
N SER A 584 -11.74 -0.09 -16.44
CA SER A 584 -10.98 -0.75 -15.37
C SER A 584 -10.58 -2.17 -15.78
N ALA A 585 -9.44 -2.62 -15.28
CA ALA A 585 -9.00 -4.02 -15.39
C ALA A 585 -8.15 -4.38 -14.18
N ASN A 586 -8.38 -5.56 -13.61
CA ASN A 586 -7.48 -6.18 -12.64
C ASN A 586 -6.46 -7.04 -13.40
N VAL A 587 -5.23 -7.10 -12.90
CA VAL A 587 -4.17 -7.92 -13.50
C VAL A 587 -3.96 -9.16 -12.63
N ARG A 588 -4.04 -10.35 -13.23
CA ARG A 588 -3.90 -11.63 -12.51
C ARG A 588 -2.97 -12.56 -13.29
N GLY A 589 -2.14 -13.32 -12.57
CA GLY A 589 -1.18 -14.26 -13.17
C GLY A 589 -0.05 -13.60 -13.98
N ARG A 590 0.07 -12.27 -13.94
CA ARG A 590 1.02 -11.48 -14.73
C ARG A 590 1.42 -10.21 -13.99
N ASP A 591 2.59 -9.64 -14.30
CA ASP A 591 3.05 -8.37 -13.74
C ASP A 591 2.39 -7.15 -14.39
N LEU A 592 2.27 -6.07 -13.62
CA LEU A 592 1.58 -4.85 -14.00
C LEU A 592 2.25 -4.14 -15.18
N GLY A 593 3.58 -4.03 -15.16
CA GLY A 593 4.32 -3.28 -16.18
C GLY A 593 4.32 -3.96 -17.54
N SER A 594 4.53 -5.28 -17.61
CA SER A 594 4.49 -6.00 -18.90
C SER A 594 3.08 -6.02 -19.49
N PHE A 595 2.05 -6.15 -18.64
CA PHE A 595 0.66 -6.06 -19.06
C PHE A 595 0.35 -4.71 -19.69
N VAL A 596 0.69 -3.61 -19.00
CA VAL A 596 0.40 -2.25 -19.51
C VAL A 596 1.22 -1.94 -20.77
N ALA A 597 2.49 -2.37 -20.85
CA ALA A 597 3.30 -2.16 -22.05
C ALA A 597 2.71 -2.87 -23.28
N GLU A 598 2.22 -4.11 -23.13
CA GLU A 598 1.52 -4.81 -24.20
C GLU A 598 0.19 -4.14 -24.54
N ALA A 599 -0.59 -3.75 -23.51
CA ALA A 599 -1.86 -3.08 -23.69
C ALA A 599 -1.73 -1.72 -24.37
N GLU A 600 -0.74 -0.91 -24.01
CA GLU A 600 -0.45 0.36 -24.67
C GLU A 600 -0.11 0.14 -26.15
N ALA A 601 0.73 -0.86 -26.46
CA ALA A 601 1.07 -1.20 -27.83
C ALA A 601 -0.13 -1.77 -28.63
N ALA A 602 -1.04 -2.51 -27.98
CA ALA A 602 -2.24 -3.05 -28.60
C ALA A 602 -3.28 -1.94 -28.86
N LEU A 603 -3.51 -1.07 -27.88
CA LEU A 603 -4.42 0.07 -27.97
C LEU A 603 -3.98 1.06 -29.05
N ALA A 604 -2.68 1.39 -29.12
CA ALA A 604 -2.14 2.27 -30.16
C ALA A 604 -2.30 1.72 -31.58
N ARG A 605 -2.40 0.40 -31.74
CA ARG A 605 -2.57 -0.26 -33.05
C ARG A 605 -4.03 -0.45 -33.44
N GLN A 606 -4.89 -0.78 -32.47
CA GLN A 606 -6.25 -1.25 -32.72
C GLN A 606 -7.34 -0.20 -32.45
N VAL A 607 -7.09 0.75 -31.54
CA VAL A 607 -8.08 1.77 -31.15
C VAL A 607 -7.71 3.12 -31.77
N LYS A 608 -8.64 3.69 -32.54
CA LYS A 608 -8.48 5.04 -33.10
C LYS A 608 -9.17 6.05 -32.20
N VAL A 609 -8.38 6.80 -31.42
CA VAL A 609 -8.91 7.88 -30.58
C VAL A 609 -9.18 9.12 -31.46
N PRO A 610 -10.41 9.66 -31.48
CA PRO A 610 -10.74 10.84 -32.29
C PRO A 610 -9.98 12.10 -31.86
N THR A 611 -9.83 13.07 -32.76
CA THR A 611 -9.16 14.35 -32.46
C THR A 611 -9.89 15.11 -31.35
N GLY A 612 -9.14 15.63 -30.38
CA GLY A 612 -9.69 16.31 -29.20
C GLY A 612 -9.99 15.38 -28.03
N TYR A 613 -9.81 14.07 -28.20
CA TYR A 613 -9.88 13.06 -27.16
C TYR A 613 -8.47 12.53 -26.86
N TRP A 614 -8.23 12.13 -25.62
CA TRP A 614 -6.97 11.51 -25.23
C TRP A 614 -7.20 10.45 -24.16
N THR A 615 -6.27 9.50 -24.09
CA THR A 615 -6.28 8.44 -23.08
C THR A 615 -5.14 8.64 -22.11
N THR A 616 -5.38 8.41 -20.82
CA THR A 616 -4.31 8.31 -19.82
C THR A 616 -4.47 7.04 -19.02
N TRP A 617 -3.34 6.53 -18.53
CA TRP A 617 -3.34 5.40 -17.62
C TRP A 617 -3.53 5.88 -16.18
N GLY A 618 -4.36 5.15 -15.43
CA GLY A 618 -4.61 5.34 -14.00
C GLY A 618 -4.44 4.03 -13.23
N GLY A 619 -4.86 4.03 -11.97
CA GLY A 619 -4.68 2.91 -11.05
C GLY A 619 -3.26 2.87 -10.47
N GLN A 620 -2.81 1.68 -10.09
CA GLN A 620 -1.48 1.48 -9.49
C GLN A 620 -0.34 1.74 -10.48
N TYR A 621 -0.59 1.61 -11.79
CA TYR A 621 0.40 1.86 -12.82
C TYR A 621 0.87 3.32 -12.85
N GLN A 622 -0.02 4.28 -12.59
CA GLN A 622 0.35 5.70 -12.50
C GLN A 622 1.39 5.94 -11.40
N ASN A 623 1.24 5.26 -10.26
CA ASN A 623 2.22 5.33 -9.17
C ASN A 623 3.53 4.63 -9.56
N LEU A 624 3.46 3.46 -10.21
CA LEU A 624 4.64 2.78 -10.76
C LEU A 624 5.44 3.69 -11.71
N GLN A 625 4.76 4.40 -12.61
CA GLN A 625 5.39 5.32 -13.56
C GLN A 625 6.04 6.51 -12.84
N SER A 626 5.32 7.14 -11.91
CA SER A 626 5.82 8.26 -11.10
C SER A 626 7.06 7.86 -10.28
N ALA A 627 7.00 6.71 -9.62
CA ALA A 627 8.11 6.14 -8.85
C ALA A 627 9.32 5.85 -9.74
N THR A 628 9.11 5.18 -10.88
CA THR A 628 10.18 4.81 -11.81
C THR A 628 10.90 6.05 -12.35
N GLN A 629 10.14 7.10 -12.72
CA GLN A 629 10.71 8.36 -13.20
C GLN A 629 11.57 9.04 -12.13
N ARG A 630 11.15 8.99 -10.86
CA ARG A 630 11.94 9.52 -9.73
C ARG A 630 13.18 8.67 -9.45
N LEU A 631 13.05 7.35 -9.44
CA LEU A 631 14.17 6.42 -9.24
C LEU A 631 15.25 6.59 -10.31
N ARG A 632 14.87 6.90 -11.56
CA ARG A 632 15.80 7.24 -12.64
C ARG A 632 16.70 8.42 -12.32
N ILE A 633 16.28 9.35 -11.47
CA ILE A 633 17.08 10.52 -11.03
C ILE A 633 17.79 10.19 -9.71
N VAL A 634 17.05 9.60 -8.77
CA VAL A 634 17.51 9.27 -7.42
C VAL A 634 18.70 8.31 -7.44
N VAL A 635 18.63 7.20 -8.20
CA VAL A 635 19.69 6.18 -8.22
C VAL A 635 21.03 6.76 -8.71
N PRO A 636 21.12 7.48 -9.85
CA PRO A 636 22.37 8.13 -10.25
C PRO A 636 22.93 9.13 -9.24
N VAL A 637 22.08 9.94 -8.60
CA VAL A 637 22.51 10.88 -7.56
C VAL A 637 23.09 10.13 -6.36
N SER A 638 22.46 9.03 -5.95
CA SER A 638 22.93 8.15 -4.87
C SER A 638 24.33 7.62 -5.18
N LEU A 639 24.50 7.06 -6.37
CA LEU A 639 25.77 6.50 -6.84
C LEU A 639 26.86 7.58 -6.94
N ALA A 640 26.52 8.79 -7.40
CA ALA A 640 27.44 9.92 -7.43
C ALA A 640 27.88 10.36 -6.03
N LEU A 641 26.97 10.38 -5.04
CA LEU A 641 27.30 10.69 -3.65
C LEU A 641 28.18 9.60 -3.02
N VAL A 642 27.88 8.32 -3.26
CA VAL A 642 28.73 7.20 -2.82
C VAL A 642 30.13 7.34 -3.41
N PHE A 643 30.23 7.62 -4.71
CA PHE A 643 31.51 7.82 -5.38
C PHE A 643 32.28 9.02 -4.81
N ALA A 644 31.60 10.13 -4.53
CA ALA A 644 32.21 11.31 -3.91
C ALA A 644 32.80 11.01 -2.53
N LEU A 645 32.11 10.20 -1.71
CA LEU A 645 32.63 9.75 -0.41
C LEU A 645 33.82 8.80 -0.54
N LEU A 646 33.76 7.86 -1.49
CA LEU A 646 34.88 6.96 -1.77
C LEU A 646 36.12 7.74 -2.20
N TYR A 647 35.93 8.74 -3.08
CA TYR A 647 36.98 9.65 -3.49
C TYR A 647 37.55 10.44 -2.30
N ALA A 648 36.69 10.99 -1.43
CA ALA A 648 37.11 11.69 -0.22
C ALA A 648 37.87 10.80 0.77
N MET A 649 37.54 9.50 0.84
CA MET A 649 38.22 8.57 1.74
C MET A 649 39.62 8.19 1.24
N PHE A 650 39.75 7.78 -0.02
CA PHE A 650 41.02 7.32 -0.58
C PHE A 650 41.92 8.45 -1.07
N GLY A 651 41.37 9.63 -1.38
CA GLY A 651 42.11 10.73 -2.00
C GLY A 651 42.62 10.40 -3.40
N ASN A 652 42.12 9.33 -4.03
CA ASN A 652 42.46 8.94 -5.38
C ASN A 652 41.25 8.34 -6.11
N LEU A 653 41.23 8.49 -7.43
CA LEU A 653 40.11 8.03 -8.27
C LEU A 653 40.15 6.52 -8.53
N LYS A 654 41.35 5.92 -8.55
CA LYS A 654 41.55 4.52 -8.93
C LYS A 654 41.00 3.55 -7.88
N ASP A 655 41.33 3.75 -6.61
CA ASP A 655 40.84 2.90 -5.52
C ASP A 655 39.34 3.07 -5.36
N GLY A 656 38.83 4.30 -5.51
CA GLY A 656 37.41 4.60 -5.52
C GLY A 656 36.65 3.84 -6.61
N LEU A 657 37.15 3.86 -7.86
CA LEU A 657 36.56 3.11 -8.97
C LEU A 657 36.61 1.60 -8.74
N ILE A 658 37.70 1.06 -8.21
CA ILE A 658 37.81 -0.38 -7.90
C ILE A 658 36.73 -0.80 -6.91
N VAL A 659 36.53 -0.06 -5.82
CA VAL A 659 35.45 -0.34 -4.86
C VAL A 659 34.08 -0.17 -5.52
N PHE A 660 33.92 0.84 -6.37
CA PHE A 660 32.66 1.12 -7.07
C PHE A 660 32.26 0.00 -8.05
N THR A 661 33.21 -0.71 -8.66
CA THR A 661 32.91 -1.90 -9.50
C THR A 661 32.25 -3.05 -8.73
N GLY A 662 32.34 -3.05 -7.40
CA GLY A 662 31.62 -4.00 -6.55
C GLY A 662 30.10 -3.84 -6.61
N ILE A 663 29.58 -2.64 -6.94
CA ILE A 663 28.14 -2.38 -6.99
C ILE A 663 27.46 -3.19 -8.10
N PRO A 664 27.83 -3.07 -9.40
CA PRO A 664 27.24 -3.90 -10.45
C PRO A 664 27.31 -5.40 -10.16
N PHE A 665 28.40 -5.88 -9.55
CA PHE A 665 28.55 -7.29 -9.20
C PHE A 665 27.55 -7.71 -8.11
N ALA A 666 27.35 -6.89 -7.07
CA ALA A 666 26.35 -7.17 -6.03
C ALA A 666 24.92 -7.20 -6.59
N LEU A 667 24.59 -6.26 -7.51
CA LEU A 667 23.27 -6.24 -8.16
C LEU A 667 22.97 -7.55 -8.91
N THR A 668 23.98 -8.24 -9.44
CA THR A 668 23.75 -9.53 -10.14
C THR A 668 23.18 -10.61 -9.23
N GLY A 669 23.60 -10.64 -7.96
CA GLY A 669 23.09 -11.59 -6.98
C GLY A 669 21.62 -11.35 -6.66
N GLY A 670 21.23 -10.08 -6.44
CA GLY A 670 19.84 -9.71 -6.17
C GLY A 670 18.91 -9.97 -7.35
N ILE A 671 19.34 -9.66 -8.58
CA ILE A 671 18.55 -9.94 -9.79
C ILE A 671 18.34 -11.45 -9.96
N LEU A 672 19.39 -12.24 -9.78
CA LEU A 672 19.30 -13.70 -9.84
C LEU A 672 18.38 -14.26 -8.75
N ALA A 673 18.46 -13.72 -7.52
CA ALA A 673 17.61 -14.15 -6.40
C ALA A 673 16.13 -13.83 -6.63
N LEU A 674 15.81 -12.64 -7.16
CA LEU A 674 14.43 -12.29 -7.54
C LEU A 674 13.90 -13.22 -8.64
N TRP A 675 14.72 -13.48 -9.66
CA TRP A 675 14.34 -14.38 -10.75
C TRP A 675 14.13 -15.83 -10.29
N LEU A 676 15.02 -16.37 -9.46
CA LEU A 676 14.89 -17.73 -8.91
C LEU A 676 13.66 -17.91 -8.00
N ARG A 677 13.10 -16.81 -7.49
CA ARG A 677 11.95 -16.82 -6.58
C ARG A 677 10.67 -16.34 -7.25
N ASP A 678 10.70 -16.08 -8.55
CA ASP A 678 9.58 -15.51 -9.32
C ASP A 678 9.00 -14.24 -8.69
N ILE A 679 9.87 -13.39 -8.10
CA ILE A 679 9.48 -12.11 -7.53
C ILE A 679 9.72 -11.01 -8.57
N PRO A 680 8.70 -10.22 -8.95
CA PRO A 680 8.86 -9.11 -9.88
C PRO A 680 9.68 -7.97 -9.26
N LEU A 681 10.24 -7.13 -10.13
CA LEU A 681 10.95 -5.93 -9.72
C LEU A 681 9.94 -4.89 -9.20
N SER A 682 10.01 -4.59 -7.91
CA SER A 682 9.15 -3.62 -7.24
C SER A 682 9.94 -2.50 -6.58
N ILE A 683 9.27 -1.47 -6.06
CA ILE A 683 9.95 -0.38 -5.33
C ILE A 683 10.63 -0.93 -4.07
N THR A 684 10.05 -1.93 -3.41
CA THR A 684 10.69 -2.57 -2.24
C THR A 684 11.98 -3.28 -2.63
N ALA A 685 12.00 -3.97 -3.78
CA ALA A 685 13.22 -4.56 -4.34
C ALA A 685 14.26 -3.48 -4.72
N ALA A 686 13.82 -2.36 -5.31
CA ALA A 686 14.70 -1.25 -5.65
C ALA A 686 15.41 -0.65 -4.42
N VAL A 687 14.68 -0.50 -3.31
CA VAL A 687 15.26 -0.10 -2.02
C VAL A 687 16.27 -1.15 -1.52
N GLY A 688 16.00 -2.44 -1.74
CA GLY A 688 16.92 -3.53 -1.42
C GLY A 688 18.23 -3.41 -2.19
N PHE A 689 18.17 -3.16 -3.50
CA PHE A 689 19.36 -2.97 -4.34
C PHE A 689 20.18 -1.75 -3.91
N ILE A 690 19.49 -0.68 -3.52
CA ILE A 690 20.12 0.52 -2.95
C ILE A 690 20.88 0.12 -1.67
N ALA A 691 20.22 -0.54 -0.71
CA ALA A 691 20.84 -1.00 0.53
C ALA A 691 22.03 -1.95 0.29
N LEU A 692 21.87 -2.94 -0.58
CA LEU A 692 22.90 -3.90 -0.98
C LEU A 692 24.14 -3.21 -1.56
N SER A 693 23.94 -2.14 -2.36
CA SER A 693 25.04 -1.34 -2.91
C SER A 693 25.90 -0.73 -1.80
N GLY A 694 25.27 -0.23 -0.73
CA GLY A 694 25.99 0.31 0.43
C GLY A 694 26.85 -0.75 1.14
N VAL A 695 26.30 -1.95 1.37
CA VAL A 695 27.01 -3.06 2.02
C VAL A 695 28.16 -3.59 1.14
N ALA A 696 27.93 -3.72 -0.17
CA ALA A 696 28.96 -4.13 -1.12
C ALA A 696 30.15 -3.15 -1.14
N VAL A 697 29.85 -1.85 -1.12
CA VAL A 697 30.87 -0.79 -1.06
C VAL A 697 31.63 -0.84 0.26
N LEU A 698 30.96 -1.05 1.39
CA LEU A 698 31.62 -1.19 2.70
C LEU A 698 32.64 -2.34 2.70
N ASN A 699 32.24 -3.52 2.22
CA ASN A 699 33.13 -4.68 2.14
C ASN A 699 34.34 -4.42 1.23
N GLY A 700 34.13 -3.80 0.07
CA GLY A 700 35.21 -3.40 -0.83
C GLY A 700 36.16 -2.36 -0.20
N LEU A 701 35.60 -1.39 0.51
CA LEU A 701 36.33 -0.31 1.17
C LEU A 701 37.26 -0.83 2.27
N VAL A 702 36.78 -1.74 3.12
CA VAL A 702 37.58 -2.36 4.20
C VAL A 702 38.73 -3.20 3.62
N MET A 703 38.49 -3.91 2.52
CA MET A 703 39.52 -4.70 1.84
C MET A 703 40.63 -3.82 1.26
N ILE A 704 40.26 -2.83 0.44
CA ILE A 704 41.24 -1.96 -0.26
C ILE A 704 42.01 -1.09 0.74
N ALA A 705 41.36 -0.57 1.79
CA ALA A 705 42.04 0.19 2.84
C ALA A 705 43.18 -0.62 3.50
N PHE A 706 42.98 -1.92 3.72
CA PHE A 706 44.00 -2.77 4.33
C PHE A 706 45.13 -3.14 3.36
N VAL A 707 44.80 -3.45 2.11
CA VAL A 707 45.80 -3.67 1.04
C VAL A 707 46.69 -2.44 0.89
N ARG A 708 46.11 -1.24 0.96
CA ARG A 708 46.86 0.01 0.91
C ARG A 708 47.79 0.20 2.10
N ASN A 709 47.31 -0.06 3.32
CA ASN A 709 48.13 0.03 4.54
C ASN A 709 49.36 -0.90 4.45
N LEU A 710 49.18 -2.12 3.91
CA LEU A 710 50.31 -3.05 3.66
C LEU A 710 51.30 -2.53 2.60
N ARG A 711 50.82 -1.86 1.55
CA ARG A 711 51.68 -1.24 0.54
C ARG A 711 52.46 -0.04 1.09
N GLU A 712 51.81 0.79 1.91
CA GLU A 712 52.46 1.90 2.62
C GLU A 712 53.52 1.39 3.60
N GLY A 713 53.33 0.19 4.16
CA GLY A 713 54.33 -0.55 4.96
C GLY A 713 55.45 -1.23 4.15
N GLY A 714 55.54 -1.02 2.83
CA GLY A 714 56.64 -1.51 1.99
C GLY A 714 56.43 -2.88 1.33
N ALA A 715 55.26 -3.50 1.45
CA ALA A 715 54.97 -4.77 0.79
C ALA A 715 54.80 -4.61 -0.74
N THR A 716 55.26 -5.60 -1.51
CA THR A 716 55.01 -5.68 -2.96
C THR A 716 53.52 -5.86 -3.24
N LEU A 717 53.04 -5.44 -4.42
CA LEU A 717 51.60 -5.45 -4.74
C LEU A 717 50.97 -6.84 -4.61
N ASP A 718 51.60 -7.88 -5.18
CA ASP A 718 51.07 -9.25 -5.12
C ASP A 718 51.05 -9.79 -3.68
N ARG A 719 52.08 -9.49 -2.89
CA ARG A 719 52.14 -9.87 -1.47
C ARG A 719 51.08 -9.14 -0.66
N ALA A 720 50.91 -7.83 -0.87
CA ALA A 720 49.92 -7.01 -0.19
C ALA A 720 48.48 -7.48 -0.51
N ILE A 721 48.20 -7.88 -1.76
CA ILE A 721 46.90 -8.45 -2.15
C ILE A 721 46.68 -9.80 -1.50
N ARG A 722 47.65 -10.73 -1.56
CA ARG A 722 47.52 -12.08 -0.97
C ARG A 722 47.34 -12.01 0.55
N GLU A 723 48.22 -11.29 1.23
CA GLU A 723 48.21 -11.13 2.68
C GLU A 723 46.99 -10.33 3.15
N GLY A 724 46.60 -9.30 2.40
CA GLY A 724 45.40 -8.53 2.65
C GLY A 724 44.13 -9.37 2.56
N ALA A 725 43.98 -10.14 1.47
CA ALA A 725 42.82 -11.01 1.25
C ALA A 725 42.71 -12.11 2.31
N LEU A 726 43.81 -12.77 2.68
CA LEU A 726 43.81 -13.82 3.71
C LEU A 726 43.50 -13.27 5.11
N THR A 727 44.03 -12.09 5.43
CA THR A 727 43.80 -11.46 6.75
C THR A 727 42.38 -10.90 6.87
N ARG A 728 41.80 -10.40 5.76
CA ARG A 728 40.45 -9.84 5.73
C ARG A 728 39.35 -10.86 5.46
N LEU A 729 39.68 -12.10 5.12
CA LEU A 729 38.70 -13.17 4.92
C LEU A 729 37.77 -13.32 6.13
N ARG A 730 38.30 -13.32 7.36
CA ARG A 730 37.48 -13.51 8.56
C ARG A 730 36.52 -12.34 8.81
N PRO A 731 36.98 -11.07 8.87
CA PRO A 731 36.06 -9.94 9.01
C PRO A 731 35.00 -9.90 7.91
N VAL A 732 35.40 -10.00 6.64
CA VAL A 732 34.48 -9.85 5.50
C VAL A 732 33.47 -11.00 5.43
N LEU A 733 33.90 -12.23 5.70
CA LEU A 733 32.97 -13.37 5.74
C LEU A 733 31.98 -13.24 6.90
N MET A 734 32.44 -12.77 8.07
CA MET A 734 31.56 -12.56 9.22
C MET A 734 30.52 -11.47 8.91
N THR A 735 30.94 -10.33 8.38
CA THR A 735 30.03 -9.21 8.08
C THR A 735 29.04 -9.56 6.97
N ALA A 736 29.50 -10.24 5.91
CA ALA A 736 28.64 -10.72 4.84
C ALA A 736 27.62 -11.77 5.30
N LEU A 737 28.02 -12.73 6.14
CA LEU A 737 27.11 -13.74 6.68
C LEU A 737 26.12 -13.15 7.67
N VAL A 738 26.56 -12.23 8.52
CA VAL A 738 25.70 -11.57 9.50
C VAL A 738 24.64 -10.70 8.80
N ALA A 739 25.00 -9.95 7.76
CA ALA A 739 24.05 -9.19 6.94
C ALA A 739 23.09 -10.10 6.15
N SER A 740 23.61 -11.08 5.40
CA SER A 740 22.76 -11.96 4.60
C SER A 740 21.83 -12.84 5.44
N LEU A 741 22.34 -13.47 6.51
CA LEU A 741 21.54 -14.33 7.37
C LEU A 741 20.54 -13.53 8.21
N GLY A 742 20.85 -12.28 8.58
CA GLY A 742 19.92 -11.40 9.29
C GLY A 742 18.59 -11.21 8.56
N PHE A 743 18.61 -11.20 7.23
CA PHE A 743 17.43 -11.04 6.37
C PHE A 743 16.72 -12.35 5.99
N VAL A 744 17.35 -13.52 6.16
CA VAL A 744 16.77 -14.81 5.75
C VAL A 744 15.37 -15.08 6.33
N PRO A 745 15.09 -14.84 7.64
CA PRO A 745 13.75 -15.03 8.18
C PRO A 745 12.71 -14.14 7.49
N MET A 746 13.05 -12.87 7.20
CA MET A 746 12.16 -11.95 6.49
C MET A 746 11.95 -12.36 5.03
N ALA A 747 12.99 -12.88 4.39
CA ALA A 747 12.94 -13.34 3.02
C ALA A 747 11.99 -14.55 2.86
N ILE A 748 11.85 -15.42 3.87
CA ILE A 748 11.04 -16.66 3.80
C ILE A 748 9.66 -16.50 4.48
N ALA A 749 9.46 -15.45 5.27
CA ALA A 749 8.24 -15.26 6.07
C ALA A 749 6.96 -15.31 5.22
N THR A 750 5.98 -16.10 5.66
CA THR A 750 4.67 -16.27 5.02
C THR A 750 3.54 -15.52 5.73
N GLY A 751 3.82 -14.86 6.85
CA GLY A 751 2.82 -14.14 7.64
C GLY A 751 2.29 -12.87 6.96
N THR A 752 1.15 -12.37 7.44
CA THR A 752 0.52 -11.12 6.98
C THR A 752 1.51 -9.96 6.98
N GLY A 753 1.73 -9.34 5.82
CA GLY A 753 2.67 -8.23 5.67
C GLY A 753 4.07 -8.64 5.22
N ALA A 754 4.40 -9.92 5.24
CA ALA A 754 5.70 -10.34 4.77
C ALA A 754 5.91 -10.05 3.27
N GLU A 755 4.84 -9.95 2.47
CA GLU A 755 4.91 -9.64 1.04
C GLU A 755 5.70 -8.37 0.73
N VAL A 756 5.61 -7.35 1.59
CA VAL A 756 6.29 -6.08 1.35
C VAL A 756 7.77 -6.15 1.76
N GLN A 757 8.14 -7.05 2.69
CA GLN A 757 9.51 -7.25 3.18
C GLN A 757 10.29 -8.26 2.33
N ARG A 758 9.61 -9.26 1.76
CA ARG A 758 10.25 -10.36 1.01
C ARG A 758 11.13 -9.88 -0.15
N PRO A 759 10.69 -8.96 -1.04
CA PRO A 759 11.54 -8.53 -2.15
C PRO A 759 12.76 -7.74 -1.65
N LEU A 760 12.58 -6.89 -0.63
CA LEU A 760 13.66 -6.14 0.00
C LEU A 760 14.74 -7.08 0.57
N ALA A 761 14.31 -8.11 1.32
CA ALA A 761 15.21 -9.05 2.00
C ALA A 761 15.79 -10.14 1.08
N THR A 762 15.20 -10.35 -0.10
CA THR A 762 15.68 -11.30 -1.11
C THR A 762 16.87 -10.74 -1.88
N VAL A 763 16.83 -9.44 -2.15
CA VAL A 763 17.92 -8.68 -2.78
C VAL A 763 19.04 -8.48 -1.77
#